data_AF-A0A836C043-F1
#
_entry.id   AF-A0A836C043-F1
#
_cell.length_a   1.000
_cell.length_b   1.000
_cell.length_c   1.000
_cell.angle_alpha   90.00
_cell.angle_beta   90.00
_cell.angle_gamma   90.00
#
_symmetry.space_group_name_H-M   'P 1'
#
loop_
_entity.id
_entity.type
_entity.pdbx_description
1 polymer ?
#
loop_
_entity_poly.entity_id
_entity_poly.type
_entity_poly.pdbx_seq_one_letter_code
_entity_poly.pdbx_strand_id
1 'polypeptide(L)'
;MRALAWALALSAALAASSASAEILEPIVFYSDADPADTQDAVSKRNMGNSVLAAGAGFNVRVVPGPPVTIALDARTHVMAASTLKKMSTEMLSAFAAAISRPGYALVVIASPQVEPDYNALLAPFLGGSSPGCTADRLRLIAVKQQGLGLPDTWVEQFASAARTGDVSSFQCSLGTPWYQTLGFTDLTSPYMFFKSRTGNYVKLLGFNWYGTSRIPDWEPTLLWVPEVPPQPPLPPPSPQAPDSPPPLDPAQSPPPPLNPSPPPATPPPPSPPPGIPPPPSPPFTPLPDAPFQIITDPSVPSDSKDAVRKGLMQVAAYQMLGETNVGTGPSPSSSPRLAVYDNTLAALSAEQIGALSAHVRNGAVLAIVLSSDNGAQLSGLVSGLEGQPTNCDVRVLPLRNNKLSVVPGAIANGVLGVPVFDVSLGVGLAANTYAFQCSRGVRILSVDGSTTGEGVVWEIQLGSGLLRLIGYDFTAGGFSSSLVGGPNVIKLTSRLQTIASVALTYGSSMLPPPVASPPPARSPKRPNRRTPKTPPKPPPMDDAPYKEKLADGINAITAEPDKSPVPLKGALTHVAFDTTLQAMDQTAFKDLIALVRQQETILSIIFTSGVTDDQLSTLMLDITGWSGMTCQSGPVAVNQRINRVVPPIGDLRSDGWRALDDTRYVSCLNGQAIFAVNKDWNLGVVIEVPTMGGGVVRLIGYNFASGGRGDNRKPLATMAFFPRALVTPVMPTDS
;
A
#
# COMPACT_ATOMS: atom_id res chain seq x y z
N MET A 1 -44.01 40.13 -7.32
CA MET A 1 -42.75 39.62 -6.72
C MET A 1 -42.87 38.20 -6.15
N ARG A 2 -43.87 37.85 -5.33
CA ARG A 2 -44.02 36.48 -4.78
C ARG A 2 -44.28 35.38 -5.83
N ALA A 3 -45.00 35.70 -6.92
CA ALA A 3 -45.25 34.74 -8.00
C ALA A 3 -44.00 34.44 -8.86
N LEU A 4 -43.06 35.39 -8.96
CA LEU A 4 -41.80 35.22 -9.69
C LEU A 4 -40.82 34.33 -8.91
N ALA A 5 -40.82 34.44 -7.57
CA ALA A 5 -40.04 33.58 -6.68
C ALA A 5 -40.54 32.12 -6.68
N TRP A 6 -41.85 31.91 -6.82
CA TRP A 6 -42.44 30.57 -6.95
C TRP A 6 -42.16 29.92 -8.32
N ALA A 7 -42.19 30.70 -9.40
CA ALA A 7 -41.85 30.20 -10.74
C ALA A 7 -40.36 29.83 -10.90
N LEU A 8 -39.45 30.52 -10.20
CA LEU A 8 -38.02 30.19 -10.13
C LEU A 8 -37.76 28.93 -9.29
N ALA A 9 -38.50 28.73 -8.20
CA ALA A 9 -38.39 27.52 -7.37
C ALA A 9 -38.94 26.26 -8.07
N LEU A 10 -40.02 26.42 -8.86
CA LEU A 10 -40.65 25.30 -9.59
C LEU A 10 -39.81 24.86 -10.81
N SER A 11 -39.14 25.81 -11.47
CA SER A 11 -38.20 25.52 -12.58
C SER A 11 -36.93 24.79 -12.10
N ALA A 12 -36.49 25.04 -10.86
CA ALA A 12 -35.35 24.33 -10.26
C ALA A 12 -35.70 22.89 -9.83
N ALA A 13 -36.96 22.64 -9.44
CA ALA A 13 -37.43 21.31 -9.03
C ALA A 13 -37.68 20.36 -10.22
N LEU A 14 -38.07 20.89 -11.39
CA LEU A 14 -38.36 20.09 -12.59
C LEU A 14 -37.10 19.69 -13.39
N ALA A 15 -35.95 20.29 -13.11
CA ALA A 15 -34.66 19.90 -13.70
C ALA A 15 -34.00 18.70 -12.98
N ALA A 16 -34.56 18.24 -11.86
CA ALA A 16 -33.99 17.17 -11.03
C ALA A 16 -34.49 15.75 -11.39
N SER A 17 -35.37 15.60 -12.39
CA SER A 17 -35.94 14.29 -12.77
C SER A 17 -35.68 13.95 -14.23
N SER A 18 -34.42 13.84 -14.62
CA SER A 18 -34.04 13.16 -15.86
C SER A 18 -32.56 12.77 -15.83
N ALA A 19 -32.31 11.46 -15.75
CA ALA A 19 -31.05 10.75 -16.01
C ALA A 19 -29.79 11.28 -15.28
N SER A 20 -29.45 10.66 -14.15
CA SER A 20 -28.16 10.86 -13.48
C SER A 20 -27.02 10.20 -14.27
N ALA A 21 -26.58 10.85 -15.35
CA ALA A 21 -25.16 10.84 -15.63
C ALA A 21 -24.49 11.53 -14.43
N GLU A 22 -23.53 10.86 -13.81
CA GLU A 22 -22.79 11.38 -12.66
C GLU A 22 -22.03 12.65 -13.08
N ILE A 23 -22.66 13.82 -12.94
CA ILE A 23 -21.99 15.10 -13.15
C ILE A 23 -21.00 15.20 -11.99
N LEU A 24 -19.73 14.90 -12.26
CA LEU A 24 -18.64 15.07 -11.32
C LEU A 24 -18.61 16.55 -10.90
N GLU A 25 -19.08 16.83 -9.69
CA GLU A 25 -19.17 18.17 -9.15
C GLU A 25 -17.79 18.84 -9.12
N PRO A 26 -17.66 20.11 -9.51
CA PRO A 26 -16.37 20.74 -9.69
C PRO A 26 -15.60 20.90 -8.38
N ILE A 27 -14.28 20.80 -8.45
CA ILE A 27 -13.35 21.11 -7.36
C ILE A 27 -12.73 22.46 -7.67
N VAL A 28 -12.72 23.37 -6.69
CA VAL A 28 -12.21 24.73 -6.89
C VAL A 28 -11.02 25.00 -5.99
N PHE A 29 -9.91 25.39 -6.60
CA PHE A 29 -8.71 25.87 -5.92
C PHE A 29 -8.61 27.39 -6.00
N TYR A 30 -8.50 28.07 -4.85
CA TYR A 30 -8.42 29.53 -4.76
C TYR A 30 -6.95 29.98 -4.65
N SER A 31 -6.41 30.42 -5.79
CA SER A 31 -5.02 30.85 -5.96
C SER A 31 -4.88 32.36 -5.77
N ASP A 32 -4.97 32.83 -4.52
CA ASP A 32 -4.70 34.23 -4.16
C ASP A 32 -3.21 34.48 -3.89
N ALA A 33 -2.37 34.29 -4.91
CA ALA A 33 -0.92 34.46 -4.78
C ALA A 33 -0.56 35.90 -4.47
N ASP A 34 0.17 36.13 -3.38
CA ASP A 34 0.69 37.45 -3.03
C ASP A 34 1.94 37.75 -3.88
N PRO A 35 1.90 38.71 -4.83
CA PRO A 35 3.02 38.98 -5.71
C PRO A 35 4.22 39.59 -4.95
N ALA A 36 4.01 40.16 -3.76
CA ALA A 36 5.06 40.71 -2.93
C ALA A 36 5.78 39.64 -2.10
N ASP A 37 5.14 38.48 -1.89
CA ASP A 37 5.71 37.31 -1.22
C ASP A 37 6.02 36.23 -2.26
N THR A 38 7.28 36.21 -2.71
CA THR A 38 7.75 35.24 -3.71
C THR A 38 7.52 33.80 -3.27
N GLN A 39 7.56 33.53 -1.97
CA GLN A 39 7.37 32.20 -1.41
C GLN A 39 5.90 31.79 -1.40
N ASP A 40 4.98 32.68 -1.01
CA ASP A 40 3.53 32.47 -1.13
C ASP A 40 3.13 32.25 -2.61
N ALA A 41 3.67 33.07 -3.52
CA ALA A 41 3.40 32.96 -4.95
C ALA A 41 3.92 31.65 -5.58
N VAL A 42 5.10 31.16 -5.17
CA VAL A 42 5.62 29.86 -5.63
C VAL A 42 4.81 28.71 -5.04
N SER A 43 4.52 28.76 -3.74
CA SER A 43 3.77 27.69 -3.05
C SER A 43 2.37 27.53 -3.63
N LYS A 44 1.61 28.62 -3.81
CA LYS A 44 0.26 28.57 -4.39
C LYS A 44 0.23 28.13 -5.85
N ARG A 45 1.23 28.51 -6.64
CA ARG A 45 1.37 28.04 -8.03
C ARG A 45 1.64 26.54 -8.09
N ASN A 46 2.56 26.05 -7.27
CA ASN A 46 2.89 24.63 -7.20
C ASN A 46 1.69 23.81 -6.70
N MET A 47 0.98 24.31 -5.70
CA MET A 47 -0.27 23.72 -5.20
C MET A 47 -1.34 23.67 -6.29
N GLY A 48 -1.55 24.75 -7.05
CA GLY A 48 -2.49 24.75 -8.17
C GLY A 48 -2.15 23.73 -9.24
N ASN A 49 -0.86 23.58 -9.57
CA ASN A 49 -0.38 22.55 -10.48
C ASN A 49 -0.64 21.13 -9.94
N SER A 50 -0.45 20.90 -8.64
CA SER A 50 -0.76 19.61 -8.00
C SER A 50 -2.27 19.31 -8.01
N VAL A 51 -3.11 20.29 -7.71
CA VAL A 51 -4.58 20.12 -7.74
C VAL A 51 -5.06 19.79 -9.16
N LEU A 52 -4.50 20.45 -10.18
CA LEU A 52 -4.80 20.18 -11.59
C LEU A 52 -4.32 18.79 -12.04
N ALA A 53 -3.14 18.35 -11.58
CA ALA A 53 -2.60 17.03 -11.89
C ALA A 53 -3.41 15.91 -11.21
N ALA A 54 -3.71 16.08 -9.91
CA ALA A 54 -4.56 15.21 -9.11
C ALA A 54 -5.96 15.03 -9.70
N GLY A 55 -6.45 16.13 -10.26
CA GLY A 55 -7.77 16.26 -10.85
C GLY A 55 -7.91 15.68 -12.24
N ALA A 56 -6.95 14.91 -12.76
CA ALA A 56 -7.07 14.25 -14.06
C ALA A 56 -8.18 13.18 -14.01
N GLY A 57 -9.43 13.62 -14.14
CA GLY A 57 -10.64 12.82 -13.91
C GLY A 57 -11.73 13.55 -13.11
N PHE A 58 -11.41 14.69 -12.47
CA PHE A 58 -12.36 15.55 -11.75
C PHE A 58 -12.45 16.92 -12.45
N ASN A 59 -13.61 17.57 -12.41
CA ASN A 59 -13.80 18.89 -13.01
C ASN A 59 -13.12 19.99 -12.16
N VAL A 60 -11.80 20.13 -12.27
CA VAL A 60 -11.00 21.05 -11.43
C VAL A 60 -10.89 22.44 -12.07
N ARG A 61 -11.17 23.48 -11.27
CA ARG A 61 -11.03 24.89 -11.65
C ARG A 61 -10.11 25.65 -10.69
N VAL A 62 -9.14 26.38 -11.23
CA VAL A 62 -8.31 27.31 -10.47
C VAL A 62 -8.88 28.72 -10.59
N VAL A 63 -9.18 29.34 -9.45
CA VAL A 63 -9.68 30.72 -9.35
C VAL A 63 -8.53 31.61 -8.88
N PRO A 64 -7.99 32.50 -9.74
CA PRO A 64 -6.92 33.41 -9.36
C PRO A 64 -7.44 34.61 -8.56
N GLY A 65 -6.60 35.12 -7.66
CA GLY A 65 -6.87 36.33 -6.87
C GLY A 65 -7.73 36.09 -5.64
N PRO A 66 -8.14 37.18 -4.95
CA PRO A 66 -8.93 37.07 -3.73
C PRO A 66 -10.26 36.37 -4.01
N PRO A 67 -10.77 35.56 -3.08
CA PRO A 67 -12.02 34.81 -3.24
C PRO A 67 -13.23 35.75 -3.06
N VAL A 68 -13.39 36.69 -3.99
CA VAL A 68 -14.50 37.66 -4.01
C VAL A 68 -15.80 36.98 -4.45
N THR A 69 -15.70 35.95 -5.29
CA THR A 69 -16.84 35.13 -5.74
C THR A 69 -16.61 33.69 -5.37
N ILE A 70 -17.39 33.20 -4.40
CA ILE A 70 -17.38 31.79 -4.00
C ILE A 70 -18.04 30.97 -5.10
N ALA A 71 -17.36 29.93 -5.54
CA ALA A 71 -17.88 28.95 -6.46
C ALA A 71 -18.93 28.05 -5.78
N LEU A 72 -20.19 28.49 -5.72
CA LEU A 72 -21.28 27.73 -5.07
C LEU A 72 -21.62 26.42 -5.80
N ASP A 73 -21.15 26.27 -7.05
CA ASP A 73 -21.25 25.08 -7.88
C ASP A 73 -20.26 23.98 -7.47
N ALA A 74 -19.25 24.30 -6.66
CA ALA A 74 -18.20 23.37 -6.28
C ALA A 74 -18.53 22.60 -4.99
N ARG A 75 -18.25 21.30 -4.98
CA ARG A 75 -18.39 20.46 -3.77
C ARG A 75 -17.19 20.60 -2.83
N THR A 76 -16.01 20.75 -3.42
CA THR A 76 -14.73 20.76 -2.70
C THR A 76 -14.00 22.07 -2.98
N HIS A 77 -13.67 22.78 -1.91
CA HIS A 77 -12.94 24.04 -1.94
C HIS A 77 -11.55 23.84 -1.35
N VAL A 78 -10.51 24.15 -2.11
CA VAL A 78 -9.11 24.02 -1.70
C VAL A 78 -8.48 25.40 -1.63
N MET A 79 -7.82 25.73 -0.51
CA MET A 79 -7.08 26.98 -0.38
C MET A 79 -5.98 26.93 0.68
N ALA A 80 -5.01 27.83 0.56
CA ALA A 80 -4.04 28.09 1.62
C ALA A 80 -4.70 28.84 2.79
N ALA A 81 -4.23 28.59 4.00
CA ALA A 81 -4.67 29.29 5.20
C ALA A 81 -4.39 30.80 5.11
N SER A 82 -3.31 31.20 4.40
CA SER A 82 -3.02 32.61 4.09
C SER A 82 -4.12 33.26 3.23
N THR A 83 -4.69 32.53 2.26
CA THR A 83 -5.83 33.00 1.46
C THR A 83 -7.09 33.16 2.29
N LEU A 84 -7.40 32.16 3.13
CA LEU A 84 -8.60 32.17 3.96
C LEU A 84 -8.56 33.32 4.99
N LYS A 85 -7.38 33.61 5.55
CA LYS A 85 -7.14 34.72 6.49
C LYS A 85 -7.39 36.10 5.88
N LYS A 86 -7.21 36.26 4.56
CA LYS A 86 -7.42 37.53 3.85
C LYS A 86 -8.90 37.84 3.61
N MET A 87 -9.82 36.90 3.85
CA MET A 87 -11.25 37.14 3.71
C MET A 87 -11.75 38.11 4.80
N SER A 88 -12.65 39.03 4.43
CA SER A 88 -13.37 39.82 5.44
C SER A 88 -14.29 38.92 6.28
N THR A 89 -14.66 39.38 7.47
CA THR A 89 -15.55 38.63 8.37
C THR A 89 -16.89 38.31 7.71
N GLU A 90 -17.45 39.24 6.92
CA GLU A 90 -18.69 39.05 6.17
C GLU A 90 -18.55 37.96 5.11
N MET A 91 -17.46 37.98 4.33
CA MET A 91 -17.19 36.96 3.31
C MET A 91 -16.93 35.59 3.94
N LEU A 92 -16.17 35.53 5.03
CA LEU A 92 -15.89 34.28 5.75
C LEU A 92 -17.18 33.65 6.29
N SER A 93 -18.08 34.46 6.85
CA SER A 93 -19.40 34.01 7.31
C SER A 93 -20.27 33.50 6.16
N ALA A 94 -20.31 34.24 5.03
CA ALA A 94 -21.06 33.80 3.85
C ALA A 94 -20.49 32.50 3.26
N PHE A 95 -19.16 32.35 3.28
CA PHE A 95 -18.48 31.16 2.81
C PHE A 95 -18.69 29.95 3.71
N ALA A 96 -18.63 30.13 5.03
CA ALA A 96 -18.96 29.10 5.99
C ALA A 96 -20.41 28.63 5.82
N ALA A 97 -21.35 29.56 5.60
CA ALA A 97 -22.74 29.21 5.31
C ALA A 97 -22.86 28.40 4.00
N ALA A 98 -22.11 28.75 2.96
CA ALA A 98 -22.10 27.99 1.70
C ALA A 98 -21.57 26.55 1.86
N ILE A 99 -20.47 26.38 2.59
CA ILE A 99 -19.84 25.07 2.83
C ILE A 99 -20.61 24.23 3.86
N SER A 100 -21.45 24.83 4.70
CA SER A 100 -22.18 24.12 5.76
C SER A 100 -23.12 23.01 5.27
N ARG A 101 -23.32 22.89 3.95
CA ARG A 101 -24.16 21.88 3.31
C ARG A 101 -23.58 20.47 3.45
N PRO A 102 -24.43 19.44 3.72
CA PRO A 102 -23.98 18.05 3.75
C PRO A 102 -23.22 17.66 2.48
N GLY A 103 -22.07 16.97 2.65
CA GLY A 103 -21.27 16.48 1.53
C GLY A 103 -20.28 17.48 0.94
N TYR A 104 -20.34 18.77 1.30
CA TYR A 104 -19.35 19.76 0.89
C TYR A 104 -18.07 19.62 1.73
N ALA A 105 -16.94 19.99 1.15
CA ALA A 105 -15.63 19.90 1.79
C ALA A 105 -14.83 21.20 1.65
N LEU A 106 -14.22 21.63 2.76
CA LEU A 106 -13.17 22.64 2.78
C LEU A 106 -11.83 21.97 3.06
N VAL A 107 -10.82 22.27 2.24
CA VAL A 107 -9.44 21.83 2.42
C VAL A 107 -8.58 23.06 2.66
N VAL A 108 -8.06 23.17 3.88
CA VAL A 108 -7.18 24.25 4.32
C VAL A 108 -5.75 23.74 4.40
N ILE A 109 -4.86 24.37 3.64
CA ILE A 109 -3.43 24.04 3.63
C ILE A 109 -2.70 25.05 4.50
N ALA A 110 -2.01 24.57 5.52
CA ALA A 110 -1.22 25.36 6.44
C ALA A 110 -0.07 26.08 5.73
N SER A 111 0.29 27.25 6.26
CA SER A 111 1.51 27.94 5.88
C SER A 111 2.51 27.79 7.03
N PRO A 112 3.64 27.09 6.86
CA PRO A 112 4.62 26.91 7.93
C PRO A 112 5.40 28.19 8.27
N GLN A 113 5.20 29.28 7.53
CA GLN A 113 5.91 30.54 7.75
C GLN A 113 5.11 31.58 8.51
N VAL A 114 3.78 31.56 8.35
CA VAL A 114 2.86 32.43 9.07
C VAL A 114 1.77 31.53 9.59
N GLU A 115 1.90 31.07 10.82
CA GLU A 115 0.87 30.28 11.49
C GLU A 115 -0.31 31.21 11.80
N PRO A 116 -1.44 31.14 11.05
CA PRO A 116 -2.63 31.83 11.48
C PRO A 116 -3.15 31.15 12.75
N ASP A 117 -4.02 31.85 13.48
CA ASP A 117 -4.83 31.20 14.50
C ASP A 117 -5.82 30.25 13.81
N TYR A 118 -5.42 28.97 13.67
CA TYR A 118 -6.24 27.93 13.06
C TYR A 118 -7.55 27.73 13.81
N ASN A 119 -7.61 28.04 15.10
CA ASN A 119 -8.84 27.92 15.87
C ASN A 119 -9.86 28.96 15.42
N ALA A 120 -9.45 30.22 15.33
CA ALA A 120 -10.30 31.30 14.81
C ALA A 120 -10.66 31.07 13.33
N LEU A 121 -9.72 30.56 12.54
CA LEU A 121 -9.90 30.35 11.10
C LEU A 121 -10.91 29.24 10.78
N LEU A 122 -10.90 28.14 11.55
CA LEU A 122 -11.73 26.97 11.29
C LEU A 122 -13.08 27.00 12.03
N ALA A 123 -13.19 27.73 13.14
CA ALA A 123 -14.42 27.79 13.94
C ALA A 123 -15.70 28.08 13.13
N PRO A 124 -15.73 29.01 12.15
CA PRO A 124 -16.93 29.26 11.35
C PRO A 124 -17.44 28.01 10.60
N PHE A 125 -16.53 27.14 10.14
CA PHE A 125 -16.86 25.93 9.38
C PHE A 125 -17.22 24.74 10.27
N LEU A 126 -16.97 24.85 11.58
CA LEU A 126 -17.22 23.83 12.60
C LEU A 126 -18.38 24.21 13.52
N GLY A 127 -19.29 25.08 13.05
CA GLY A 127 -20.47 25.52 13.81
C GLY A 127 -20.14 26.43 14.98
N GLY A 128 -19.10 27.26 14.84
CA GLY A 128 -18.62 28.20 15.86
C GLY A 128 -17.76 27.56 16.96
N SER A 129 -17.54 26.24 16.92
CA SER A 129 -16.70 25.54 17.90
C SER A 129 -15.22 25.67 17.52
N SER A 130 -14.39 26.11 18.47
CA SER A 130 -12.94 26.03 18.31
C SER A 130 -12.50 24.56 18.25
N PRO A 131 -11.69 24.16 17.26
CA PRO A 131 -11.14 22.80 17.21
C PRO A 131 -10.09 22.52 18.30
N GLY A 132 -9.59 23.55 18.99
CA GLY A 132 -8.54 23.43 20.00
C GLY A 132 -7.24 22.86 19.43
N CYS A 133 -6.88 23.30 18.23
CA CYS A 133 -5.66 22.93 17.55
C CYS A 133 -4.47 23.74 18.07
N THR A 134 -3.42 23.05 18.45
CA THR A 134 -2.06 23.58 18.50
C THR A 134 -1.32 23.14 17.25
N ALA A 135 -0.52 24.05 16.68
CA ALA A 135 0.35 23.74 15.56
C ALA A 135 1.80 23.72 16.06
N ASP A 136 2.57 22.73 15.64
CA ASP A 136 4.03 22.71 15.78
C ASP A 136 4.62 22.16 14.48
N ARG A 137 5.91 22.38 14.25
CA ARG A 137 6.60 21.72 13.15
C ARG A 137 6.62 20.22 13.40
N LEU A 138 6.39 19.45 12.34
CA LEU A 138 6.52 18.02 12.37
C LEU A 138 8.00 17.67 12.59
N ARG A 139 8.31 17.19 13.79
CA ARG A 139 9.68 16.79 14.18
C ARG A 139 9.94 15.30 13.99
N LEU A 140 8.89 14.51 13.82
CA LEU A 140 8.93 13.05 13.77
C LEU A 140 8.20 12.51 12.54
N ILE A 141 8.37 11.22 12.28
CA ILE A 141 7.74 10.55 11.16
C ILE A 141 6.28 10.30 11.50
N ALA A 142 5.38 10.81 10.66
CA ALA A 142 3.97 10.44 10.72
C ALA A 142 3.75 9.13 9.95
N VAL A 143 3.12 8.18 10.62
CA VAL A 143 2.68 6.90 10.08
C VAL A 143 1.16 6.93 9.94
N LYS A 144 0.64 6.23 8.94
CA LYS A 144 -0.81 6.16 8.67
C LYS A 144 -1.55 5.65 9.90
N GLN A 145 -2.70 6.24 10.23
CA GLN A 145 -3.66 5.66 11.17
C GLN A 145 -4.84 5.09 10.36
N GLN A 146 -5.05 3.78 10.42
CA GLN A 146 -6.20 3.12 9.78
C GLN A 146 -7.50 3.39 10.56
N GLY A 147 -8.63 3.52 9.86
CA GLY A 147 -9.96 3.61 10.49
C GLY A 147 -11.12 4.18 9.66
N LEU A 148 -10.90 4.67 8.43
CA LEU A 148 -11.94 5.40 7.67
C LEU A 148 -12.23 4.83 6.26
N GLY A 149 -11.79 3.61 5.92
CA GLY A 149 -12.12 2.97 4.63
C GLY A 149 -11.45 3.63 3.41
N LEU A 150 -10.28 4.22 3.62
CA LEU A 150 -9.55 5.07 2.67
C LEU A 150 -8.47 4.33 1.86
N PRO A 151 -8.06 4.85 0.68
CA PRO A 151 -6.93 4.33 -0.08
C PRO A 151 -5.64 4.30 0.76
N ASP A 152 -4.78 3.31 0.53
CA ASP A 152 -3.49 3.20 1.21
C ASP A 152 -2.57 4.36 0.84
N THR A 153 -2.41 5.33 1.76
CA THR A 153 -1.46 6.43 1.60
C THR A 153 -0.14 6.10 2.28
N TRP A 154 0.97 6.28 1.54
CA TRP A 154 2.29 5.76 1.89
C TRP A 154 3.01 6.60 2.97
N VAL A 155 3.52 5.90 3.98
CA VAL A 155 4.26 6.41 5.17
C VAL A 155 5.58 7.13 4.81
N GLU A 156 6.11 6.86 3.62
CA GLU A 156 7.38 7.36 3.07
C GLU A 156 7.50 8.90 3.08
N GLN A 157 6.36 9.57 3.01
CA GLN A 157 6.22 11.01 2.78
C GLN A 157 6.60 11.86 4.00
N PHE A 158 6.54 11.30 5.21
CA PHE A 158 6.81 12.04 6.45
C PHE A 158 8.24 11.88 6.96
N ALA A 159 8.98 10.89 6.44
CA ALA A 159 10.36 10.61 6.80
C ALA A 159 11.38 11.63 6.25
N SER A 160 11.04 12.32 5.15
CA SER A 160 11.84 13.42 4.59
C SER A 160 11.43 14.78 5.18
N ALA A 161 10.12 14.99 5.40
CA ALA A 161 9.56 16.22 5.94
C ALA A 161 10.02 16.53 7.38
N ALA A 162 10.16 15.52 8.23
CA ALA A 162 10.70 15.68 9.59
C ALA A 162 12.13 16.26 9.61
N ARG A 163 12.88 16.14 8.51
CA ARG A 163 14.26 16.64 8.40
C ARG A 163 14.36 18.07 7.88
N THR A 164 13.38 18.54 7.10
CA THR A 164 13.39 19.92 6.57
C THR A 164 12.57 20.88 7.44
N GLY A 165 11.67 20.37 8.27
CA GLY A 165 10.81 21.19 9.14
C GLY A 165 9.74 21.96 8.38
N ASP A 166 9.45 21.57 7.14
CA ASP A 166 8.51 22.25 6.23
C ASP A 166 7.07 21.76 6.35
N VAL A 167 6.81 20.79 7.24
CA VAL A 167 5.47 20.25 7.49
C VAL A 167 5.04 20.66 8.89
N SER A 168 3.84 21.21 9.01
CA SER A 168 3.18 21.45 10.29
C SER A 168 2.46 20.18 10.74
N SER A 169 2.41 19.96 12.04
CA SER A 169 1.62 18.93 12.70
C SER A 169 0.66 19.60 13.68
N PHE A 170 -0.50 19.00 13.86
CA PHE A 170 -1.58 19.57 14.66
C PHE A 170 -1.98 18.58 15.73
N GLN A 171 -2.13 19.09 16.96
CA GLN A 171 -2.85 18.38 18.01
C GLN A 171 -4.15 19.15 18.24
N CYS A 172 -5.27 18.55 17.88
CA CYS A 172 -6.57 19.19 18.04
C CYS A 172 -7.45 18.41 19.02
N SER A 173 -8.17 19.14 19.88
CA SER A 173 -9.18 18.56 20.77
C SER A 173 -10.40 18.02 20.02
N LEU A 174 -10.69 18.56 18.84
CA LEU A 174 -11.70 18.07 17.90
C LEU A 174 -11.04 17.54 16.63
N GLY A 175 -11.76 16.66 15.94
CA GLY A 175 -11.31 16.06 14.70
C GLY A 175 -10.62 14.72 14.90
N THR A 176 -10.28 14.10 13.78
CA THR A 176 -9.67 12.79 13.70
C THR A 176 -8.31 12.94 13.00
N PRO A 177 -7.21 12.58 13.68
CA PRO A 177 -5.91 12.53 13.03
C PRO A 177 -5.94 11.44 11.95
N TRP A 178 -5.40 11.73 10.78
CA TRP A 178 -5.26 10.74 9.71
C TRP A 178 -3.94 9.99 9.81
N TYR A 179 -2.90 10.66 10.29
CA TYR A 179 -1.59 10.07 10.55
C TYR A 179 -1.25 10.21 12.04
N GLN A 180 -0.68 9.18 12.64
CA GLN A 180 -0.11 9.24 13.97
C GLN A 180 1.40 9.42 13.86
N THR A 181 1.96 10.38 14.59
CA THR A 181 3.42 10.47 14.71
C THR A 181 3.94 9.32 15.57
N LEU A 182 4.97 8.62 15.10
CA LEU A 182 5.58 7.53 15.88
C LEU A 182 6.20 8.07 17.16
N GLY A 183 5.97 7.37 18.27
CA GLY A 183 6.57 7.70 19.57
C GLY A 183 5.69 8.55 20.50
N PHE A 184 4.48 8.94 20.11
CA PHE A 184 3.58 9.72 20.96
C PHE A 184 2.32 8.95 21.42
N THR A 185 1.94 9.16 22.67
CA THR A 185 0.56 9.04 23.19
C THR A 185 -0.34 10.19 22.72
N ASP A 186 0.27 11.25 22.21
CA ASP A 186 -0.36 12.51 21.90
C ASP A 186 -0.69 12.53 20.40
N LEU A 187 -1.99 12.65 20.08
CA LEU A 187 -2.60 12.55 18.76
C LEU A 187 -2.20 13.68 17.79
N THR A 188 -0.90 13.97 17.66
CA THR A 188 -0.38 14.96 16.71
C THR A 188 -0.40 14.38 15.30
N SER A 189 -0.91 15.17 14.35
CA SER A 189 -1.01 14.76 12.95
C SER A 189 -0.77 15.90 11.98
N PRO A 190 0.00 15.68 10.91
CA PRO A 190 0.10 16.63 9.79
C PRO A 190 -1.18 16.70 8.95
N TYR A 191 -2.17 15.85 9.24
CA TYR A 191 -3.50 15.91 8.64
C TYR A 191 -4.53 15.75 9.74
N MET A 192 -5.39 16.77 9.90
CA MET A 192 -6.59 16.67 10.72
C MET A 192 -7.85 16.68 9.87
N PHE A 193 -8.73 15.73 10.13
CA PHE A 193 -10.05 15.64 9.52
C PHE A 193 -11.12 16.07 10.53
N PHE A 194 -12.04 16.94 10.13
CA PHE A 194 -13.15 17.37 10.97
C PHE A 194 -14.47 17.12 10.25
N LYS A 195 -15.43 16.57 10.99
CA LYS A 195 -16.82 16.47 10.55
C LYS A 195 -17.63 17.51 11.30
N SER A 196 -18.30 18.41 10.57
CA SER A 196 -19.18 19.39 11.19
C SER A 196 -20.48 18.75 11.67
N ARG A 197 -21.24 19.48 12.49
CA ARG A 197 -22.59 19.07 12.90
C ARG A 197 -23.59 19.05 11.74
N THR A 198 -23.35 19.84 10.70
CA THR A 198 -24.23 19.93 9.52
C THR A 198 -23.84 18.93 8.42
N GLY A 199 -22.82 18.10 8.65
CA GLY A 199 -22.41 17.03 7.74
C GLY A 199 -21.47 17.46 6.62
N ASN A 200 -20.91 18.67 6.68
CA ASN A 200 -19.79 19.08 5.86
C ASN A 200 -18.46 18.61 6.46
N TYR A 201 -17.43 18.59 5.63
CA TYR A 201 -16.09 18.15 5.99
C TYR A 201 -15.11 19.31 5.95
N VAL A 202 -14.18 19.34 6.90
CA VAL A 202 -13.05 20.26 6.90
C VAL A 202 -11.78 19.44 7.04
N LYS A 203 -10.78 19.72 6.21
CA LYS A 203 -9.45 19.13 6.29
C LYS A 203 -8.43 20.23 6.60
N LEU A 204 -7.56 19.98 7.56
CA LEU A 204 -6.40 20.81 7.84
C LEU A 204 -5.14 20.03 7.51
N LEU A 205 -4.39 20.53 6.53
CA LEU A 205 -3.22 19.86 5.97
C LEU A 205 -1.96 20.67 6.30
N GLY A 206 -0.94 20.02 6.85
CA GLY A 206 0.29 20.64 7.31
C GLY A 206 1.34 20.90 6.24
N PHE A 207 1.04 20.65 4.97
CA PHE A 207 2.05 20.57 3.92
C PHE A 207 2.39 21.92 3.28
N ASN A 208 3.62 22.03 2.79
CA ASN A 208 4.10 23.18 2.06
C ASN A 208 4.48 22.81 0.61
N TRP A 209 4.01 23.61 -0.35
CA TRP A 209 4.29 23.45 -1.78
C TRP A 209 5.46 24.30 -2.28
N TYR A 210 6.30 24.81 -1.37
CA TYR A 210 7.46 25.64 -1.70
C TYR A 210 8.59 24.88 -2.43
N GLY A 211 8.74 23.56 -2.22
CA GLY A 211 9.74 22.72 -2.88
C GLY A 211 9.24 22.07 -4.18
N THR A 212 10.16 21.71 -5.09
CA THR A 212 9.89 20.95 -6.34
C THR A 212 9.38 19.53 -6.13
N SER A 213 9.06 19.14 -4.90
CA SER A 213 8.41 17.88 -4.57
C SER A 213 6.94 17.93 -5.03
N ARG A 214 6.74 17.80 -6.35
CA ARG A 214 5.61 17.03 -6.85
C ARG A 214 5.71 15.68 -6.16
N ILE A 215 4.89 15.47 -5.16
CA ILE A 215 4.67 14.14 -4.60
C ILE A 215 3.30 13.75 -5.17
N PRO A 216 3.27 12.97 -6.25
CA PRO A 216 2.05 12.44 -6.87
C PRO A 216 1.12 11.77 -5.84
N ASP A 217 1.64 11.43 -4.67
CA ASP A 217 0.94 10.71 -3.63
C ASP A 217 0.08 11.59 -2.69
N TRP A 218 0.20 12.93 -2.71
CA TRP A 218 -0.71 13.81 -1.94
C TRP A 218 -2.05 14.03 -2.64
N GLU A 219 -2.08 13.77 -3.93
CA GLU A 219 -3.18 14.07 -4.84
C GLU A 219 -4.47 13.33 -4.45
N PRO A 220 -4.45 12.03 -4.11
CA PRO A 220 -5.64 11.31 -3.62
C PRO A 220 -6.12 11.84 -2.27
N THR A 221 -5.20 12.15 -1.36
CA THR A 221 -5.45 12.63 0.01
C THR A 221 -6.11 14.01 0.01
N LEU A 222 -5.67 14.88 -0.89
CA LEU A 222 -6.17 16.24 -1.07
C LEU A 222 -7.63 16.23 -1.52
N LEU A 223 -7.96 15.44 -2.54
CA LEU A 223 -9.26 15.48 -3.23
C LEU A 223 -10.30 14.50 -2.67
N TRP A 224 -9.92 13.54 -1.83
CA TRP A 224 -10.88 12.57 -1.30
C TRP A 224 -11.98 13.22 -0.46
N VAL A 225 -13.24 12.96 -0.75
CA VAL A 225 -14.37 13.33 0.11
C VAL A 225 -15.15 12.06 0.39
N PRO A 226 -15.59 11.80 1.65
CA PRO A 226 -16.46 10.67 1.91
C PRO A 226 -17.69 10.71 1.00
N GLU A 227 -18.12 9.54 0.51
CA GLU A 227 -19.40 9.43 -0.19
C GLU A 227 -20.52 9.96 0.70
N VAL A 228 -21.41 10.78 0.13
CA VAL A 228 -22.63 11.18 0.85
C VAL A 228 -23.46 9.91 0.92
N PRO A 229 -23.89 9.47 2.12
CA PRO A 229 -24.84 8.36 2.22
C PRO A 229 -26.03 8.68 1.31
N PRO A 230 -26.52 7.72 0.51
CA PRO A 230 -27.69 7.95 -0.33
C PRO A 230 -28.80 8.54 0.53
N GLN A 231 -29.39 9.66 0.08
CA GLN A 231 -30.51 10.24 0.80
C GLN A 231 -31.58 9.15 0.95
N PRO A 232 -32.15 8.96 2.16
CA PRO A 232 -33.27 8.06 2.32
C PRO A 232 -34.32 8.43 1.27
N PRO A 233 -34.93 7.46 0.58
CA PRO A 233 -36.01 7.77 -0.36
C PRO A 233 -37.01 8.66 0.36
N LEU A 234 -37.42 9.76 -0.31
CA LEU A 234 -38.43 10.64 0.24
C LEU A 234 -39.60 9.79 0.71
N PRO A 235 -40.11 9.99 1.94
CA PRO A 235 -41.26 9.25 2.39
C PRO A 235 -42.37 9.42 1.35
N PRO A 236 -43.07 8.34 0.97
CA PRO A 236 -44.15 8.44 0.01
C PRO A 236 -45.12 9.54 0.47
N PRO A 237 -45.68 10.35 -0.46
CA PRO A 237 -46.61 11.39 -0.11
C PRO A 237 -47.69 10.78 0.79
N SER A 238 -47.93 11.41 1.95
CA SER A 238 -48.91 10.91 2.90
C SER A 238 -50.23 10.65 2.16
N PRO A 239 -50.84 9.47 2.30
CA PRO A 239 -52.14 9.20 1.68
C PRO A 239 -53.09 10.33 2.08
N GLN A 240 -53.80 10.88 1.09
CA GLN A 240 -54.80 11.92 1.32
C GLN A 240 -55.70 11.47 2.47
N ALA A 241 -55.86 12.34 3.47
CA ALA A 241 -56.71 12.06 4.61
C ALA A 241 -58.10 11.66 4.10
N PRO A 242 -58.65 10.51 4.53
CA PRO A 242 -60.02 10.15 4.18
C PRO A 242 -60.98 11.20 4.73
N ASP A 243 -61.98 11.54 3.92
CA ASP A 243 -63.02 12.51 4.24
C ASP A 243 -63.60 12.28 5.65
N SER A 244 -63.78 13.37 6.37
CA SER A 244 -64.20 13.39 7.77
C SER A 244 -65.52 12.63 7.97
N PRO A 245 -65.64 11.78 9.02
CA PRO A 245 -66.91 11.15 9.33
C PRO A 245 -67.91 12.17 9.92
N PRO A 246 -69.23 11.92 9.77
CA PRO A 246 -70.27 12.84 10.22
C PRO A 246 -70.31 12.93 11.76
N PRO A 247 -70.85 14.04 12.30
CA PRO A 247 -70.83 14.31 13.74
C PRO A 247 -71.76 13.35 14.50
N LEU A 248 -71.24 12.77 15.58
CA LEU A 248 -72.00 11.96 16.54
C LEU A 248 -72.67 12.85 17.59
N ASP A 249 -73.94 12.54 17.87
CA ASP A 249 -74.80 13.18 18.85
C ASP A 249 -74.29 13.06 20.31
N PRO A 250 -74.68 13.99 21.20
CA PRO A 250 -74.22 14.01 22.58
C PRO A 250 -75.25 13.36 23.51
N ALA A 251 -74.95 12.17 24.04
CA ALA A 251 -75.42 11.73 25.37
C ALA A 251 -74.89 10.33 25.69
N GLN A 252 -73.99 10.22 26.67
CA GLN A 252 -74.15 9.30 27.80
C GLN A 252 -73.04 9.48 28.84
N SER A 253 -73.47 9.50 30.09
CA SER A 253 -72.74 9.85 31.31
C SER A 253 -71.70 8.80 31.75
N PRO A 254 -70.63 9.19 32.46
CA PRO A 254 -69.66 8.25 33.04
C PRO A 254 -70.15 7.68 34.40
N PRO A 255 -69.76 6.42 34.75
CA PRO A 255 -69.98 5.83 36.07
C PRO A 255 -68.90 6.25 37.11
N PRO A 256 -69.17 6.06 38.43
CA PRO A 256 -68.45 6.72 39.53
C PRO A 256 -67.15 6.01 39.95
N PRO A 257 -66.28 6.70 40.73
CA PRO A 257 -64.97 6.17 41.12
C PRO A 257 -65.07 5.17 42.28
N LEU A 258 -64.27 4.10 42.20
CA LEU A 258 -64.06 3.15 43.29
C LEU A 258 -62.92 3.63 44.22
N ASN A 259 -63.13 3.35 45.50
CA ASN A 259 -62.34 3.73 46.67
C ASN A 259 -60.88 3.21 46.68
N PRO A 260 -59.99 3.84 47.45
CA PRO A 260 -58.56 3.51 47.48
C PRO A 260 -58.23 2.34 48.42
N SER A 261 -57.32 1.47 47.97
CA SER A 261 -56.69 0.41 48.77
C SER A 261 -55.53 0.96 49.62
N PRO A 262 -55.20 0.31 50.76
CA PRO A 262 -54.25 0.81 51.75
C PRO A 262 -52.78 0.70 51.30
N PRO A 263 -51.86 1.48 51.92
CA PRO A 263 -50.47 1.54 51.49
C PRO A 263 -49.70 0.27 51.89
N PRO A 264 -48.80 -0.25 51.04
CA PRO A 264 -47.87 -1.29 51.43
C PRO A 264 -46.72 -0.73 52.29
N ALA A 265 -46.27 -1.57 53.21
CA ALA A 265 -45.21 -1.30 54.17
C ALA A 265 -43.87 -0.93 53.51
N THR A 266 -43.16 -0.03 54.16
CA THR A 266 -41.80 0.42 53.85
C THR A 266 -40.80 -0.75 53.82
N PRO A 267 -39.98 -0.89 52.76
CA PRO A 267 -38.86 -1.83 52.76
C PRO A 267 -37.68 -1.29 53.60
N PRO A 268 -36.82 -2.18 54.14
CA PRO A 268 -35.65 -1.79 54.92
C PRO A 268 -34.59 -1.08 54.06
N PRO A 269 -33.72 -0.25 54.67
CA PRO A 269 -32.72 0.54 53.96
C PRO A 269 -31.69 -0.37 53.26
N PRO A 270 -31.23 0.00 52.04
CA PRO A 270 -30.23 -0.77 51.33
C PRO A 270 -28.86 -0.64 52.00
N SER A 271 -28.16 -1.78 52.08
CA SER A 271 -26.75 -1.86 52.48
C SER A 271 -25.86 -0.99 51.58
N PRO A 272 -24.77 -0.43 52.11
CA PRO A 272 -23.83 0.37 51.32
C PRO A 272 -23.27 -0.45 50.15
N PRO A 273 -23.12 0.15 48.96
CA PRO A 273 -22.64 -0.57 47.79
C PRO A 273 -21.20 -1.08 48.05
N PRO A 274 -20.90 -2.34 47.69
CA PRO A 274 -19.52 -2.82 47.72
C PRO A 274 -18.67 -1.92 46.83
N GLY A 275 -17.52 -1.50 47.36
CA GLY A 275 -16.57 -0.66 46.66
C GLY A 275 -16.30 -1.23 45.27
N ILE A 276 -16.43 -0.37 44.25
CA ILE A 276 -16.20 -0.71 42.85
C ILE A 276 -14.79 -1.33 42.77
N PRO A 277 -14.66 -2.62 42.43
CA PRO A 277 -13.34 -3.19 42.19
C PRO A 277 -12.69 -2.38 41.07
N PRO A 278 -11.37 -2.11 41.15
CA PRO A 278 -10.68 -1.42 40.06
C PRO A 278 -11.02 -2.13 38.75
N PRO A 279 -11.31 -1.37 37.68
CA PRO A 279 -11.70 -1.96 36.40
C PRO A 279 -10.65 -3.02 36.04
N PRO A 280 -11.06 -4.24 35.69
CA PRO A 280 -10.13 -5.27 35.27
C PRO A 280 -9.29 -4.68 34.14
N SER A 281 -7.97 -4.72 34.30
CA SER A 281 -7.05 -4.33 33.24
C SER A 281 -7.52 -4.99 31.95
N PRO A 282 -7.67 -4.24 30.84
CA PRO A 282 -8.12 -4.82 29.59
C PRO A 282 -7.23 -6.03 29.28
N PRO A 283 -7.81 -7.19 28.92
CA PRO A 283 -7.02 -8.35 28.57
C PRO A 283 -6.05 -7.94 27.46
N PHE A 284 -4.76 -8.22 27.66
CA PHE A 284 -3.75 -8.15 26.63
C PHE A 284 -4.22 -9.08 25.49
N THR A 285 -4.88 -8.54 24.48
CA THR A 285 -5.10 -9.26 23.23
C THR A 285 -3.72 -9.44 22.61
N PRO A 286 -3.18 -10.66 22.51
CA PRO A 286 -1.94 -10.87 21.77
C PRO A 286 -2.14 -10.26 20.39
N LEU A 287 -1.24 -9.35 20.01
CA LEU A 287 -1.19 -8.84 18.65
C LEU A 287 -1.24 -10.05 17.72
N PRO A 288 -2.08 -10.08 16.66
CA PRO A 288 -2.03 -11.14 15.67
C PRO A 288 -0.58 -11.29 15.23
N ASP A 289 -0.05 -12.53 15.25
CA ASP A 289 1.37 -12.85 15.01
C ASP A 289 1.81 -12.28 13.66
N ALA A 290 2.32 -11.04 13.68
CA ALA A 290 2.81 -10.40 12.49
C ALA A 290 4.01 -11.22 11.99
N PRO A 291 4.09 -11.53 10.68
CA PRO A 291 5.18 -12.32 10.11
C PRO A 291 6.56 -11.62 10.21
N PHE A 292 6.58 -10.34 10.56
CA PHE A 292 7.78 -9.59 10.92
C PHE A 292 7.51 -8.74 12.17
N GLN A 293 8.47 -8.68 13.09
CA GLN A 293 8.38 -7.87 14.29
C GLN A 293 9.60 -6.99 14.49
N ILE A 294 9.38 -5.72 14.82
CA ILE A 294 10.41 -4.82 15.32
C ILE A 294 10.35 -4.77 16.84
N ILE A 295 11.45 -5.19 17.48
CA ILE A 295 11.62 -5.08 18.91
C ILE A 295 12.04 -3.63 19.24
N THR A 296 11.19 -2.93 19.97
CA THR A 296 11.40 -1.54 20.41
C THR A 296 11.70 -1.47 21.90
N ASP A 297 12.17 -0.32 22.38
CA ASP A 297 12.33 -0.11 23.82
C ASP A 297 11.08 0.64 24.32
N PRO A 298 10.43 0.21 25.41
CA PRO A 298 9.24 0.89 25.93
C PRO A 298 9.52 2.28 26.53
N SER A 299 10.79 2.64 26.77
CA SER A 299 11.19 3.78 27.62
C SER A 299 11.96 4.90 26.90
N VAL A 300 12.20 4.78 25.60
CA VAL A 300 12.98 5.78 24.85
C VAL A 300 12.16 7.06 24.63
N PRO A 301 12.65 8.25 25.06
CA PRO A 301 11.99 9.51 24.78
C PRO A 301 11.72 9.70 23.29
N SER A 302 10.52 10.16 22.96
CA SER A 302 10.00 10.24 21.59
C SER A 302 10.78 11.21 20.69
N ASP A 303 11.48 12.18 21.27
CA ASP A 303 12.32 13.17 20.63
C ASP A 303 13.79 12.74 20.48
N SER A 304 14.16 11.59 21.03
CA SER A 304 15.53 11.08 20.92
C SER A 304 15.85 10.69 19.47
N LYS A 305 17.13 10.84 19.09
CA LYS A 305 17.65 10.32 17.80
C LYS A 305 17.30 8.84 17.60
N ASP A 306 17.16 8.12 18.70
CA ASP A 306 16.85 6.69 18.70
C ASP A 306 15.41 6.37 18.30
N ALA A 307 14.44 7.13 18.81
CA ALA A 307 13.04 7.01 18.38
C ALA A 307 12.90 7.26 16.87
N VAL A 308 13.60 8.28 16.34
CA VAL A 308 13.63 8.58 14.91
C VAL A 308 14.20 7.42 14.10
N ARG A 309 15.35 6.85 14.51
CA ARG A 309 15.97 5.69 13.86
C ARG A 309 15.01 4.49 13.76
N LYS A 310 14.43 4.12 14.90
CA LYS A 310 13.47 3.01 15.00
C LYS A 310 12.23 3.25 14.15
N GLY A 311 11.73 4.49 14.13
CA GLY A 311 10.63 4.86 13.25
C GLY A 311 10.99 4.72 11.78
N LEU A 312 12.17 5.17 11.34
CA LEU A 312 12.61 5.03 9.94
C LEU A 312 12.81 3.56 9.54
N MET A 313 13.26 2.72 10.47
CA MET A 313 13.32 1.27 10.26
C MET A 313 11.92 0.65 10.13
N GLN A 314 10.97 1.07 10.96
CA GLN A 314 9.57 0.64 10.88
C GLN A 314 8.91 1.05 9.57
N VAL A 315 9.12 2.29 9.14
CA VAL A 315 8.68 2.78 7.82
C VAL A 315 9.24 1.92 6.70
N ALA A 316 10.54 1.62 6.74
CA ALA A 316 11.16 0.75 5.74
C ALA A 316 10.53 -0.65 5.73
N ALA A 317 10.30 -1.24 6.91
CA ALA A 317 9.63 -2.53 7.00
C ALA A 317 8.20 -2.49 6.44
N TYR A 318 7.41 -1.45 6.75
CA TYR A 318 6.06 -1.27 6.22
C TYR A 318 6.02 -1.15 4.70
N GLN A 319 6.99 -0.45 4.10
CA GLN A 319 7.06 -0.31 2.65
C GLN A 319 7.42 -1.62 1.94
N MET A 320 8.23 -2.43 2.60
CA MET A 320 8.75 -3.68 2.06
C MET A 320 7.77 -4.85 2.24
N LEU A 321 7.05 -4.88 3.37
CA LEU A 321 6.22 -6.01 3.77
C LEU A 321 4.72 -5.68 3.84
N GLY A 322 4.34 -4.40 3.88
CA GLY A 322 2.98 -3.98 4.21
C GLY A 322 2.75 -3.83 5.72
N GLU A 323 1.86 -2.91 6.09
CA GLU A 323 1.56 -2.56 7.49
C GLU A 323 1.04 -3.74 8.32
N THR A 324 0.12 -4.52 7.75
CA THR A 324 -0.50 -5.68 8.40
C THR A 324 0.50 -6.81 8.71
N ASN A 325 1.69 -6.76 8.10
CA ASN A 325 2.71 -7.78 8.22
C ASN A 325 3.83 -7.42 9.21
N VAL A 326 3.77 -6.23 9.82
CA VAL A 326 4.83 -5.69 10.68
C VAL A 326 4.26 -5.32 12.05
N GLY A 327 4.61 -6.11 13.06
CA GLY A 327 4.34 -5.80 14.46
C GLY A 327 5.46 -4.96 15.07
N THR A 328 5.14 -4.17 16.09
CA THR A 328 6.15 -3.52 16.93
C THR A 328 5.85 -3.78 18.40
N GLY A 329 6.88 -3.93 19.22
CA GLY A 329 6.68 -4.11 20.65
C GLY A 329 7.97 -4.37 21.43
N PRO A 330 7.92 -4.25 22.76
CA PRO A 330 9.11 -4.35 23.60
C PRO A 330 9.57 -5.78 23.89
N SER A 331 8.75 -6.78 23.56
CA SER A 331 9.02 -8.18 23.85
C SER A 331 9.19 -8.97 22.55
N PRO A 332 10.14 -9.93 22.51
CA PRO A 332 10.21 -10.90 21.43
C PRO A 332 8.88 -11.63 21.29
N SER A 333 8.30 -11.64 20.08
CA SER A 333 7.13 -12.45 19.73
C SER A 333 7.55 -13.80 19.12
N SER A 334 6.57 -14.64 18.82
CA SER A 334 6.71 -15.86 18.00
C SER A 334 7.00 -15.58 16.52
N SER A 335 7.10 -14.31 16.09
CA SER A 335 7.34 -13.95 14.70
C SER A 335 8.57 -14.67 14.13
N PRO A 336 8.49 -15.27 12.93
CA PRO A 336 9.64 -15.93 12.29
C PRO A 336 10.75 -14.95 11.89
N ARG A 337 10.46 -13.65 11.87
CA ARG A 337 11.40 -12.60 11.46
C ARG A 337 11.36 -11.46 12.46
N LEU A 338 12.51 -11.14 13.03
CA LEU A 338 12.64 -10.11 14.05
C LEU A 338 13.72 -9.12 13.63
N ALA A 339 13.51 -7.85 13.97
CA ALA A 339 14.52 -6.82 13.88
C ALA A 339 14.64 -6.06 15.20
N VAL A 340 15.86 -5.73 15.59
CA VAL A 340 16.16 -5.01 16.82
C VAL A 340 17.35 -4.11 16.59
N TYR A 341 17.37 -2.93 17.19
CA TYR A 341 18.60 -2.15 17.26
C TYR A 341 19.52 -2.69 18.36
N ASP A 342 20.83 -2.59 18.15
CA ASP A 342 21.83 -3.03 19.13
C ASP A 342 21.64 -2.40 20.53
N ASN A 343 21.26 -1.13 20.60
CA ASN A 343 20.97 -0.45 21.86
C ASN A 343 19.68 -0.92 22.53
N THR A 344 18.63 -1.24 21.76
CA THR A 344 17.43 -1.91 22.31
C THR A 344 17.80 -3.28 22.85
N LEU A 345 18.60 -4.05 22.09
CA LEU A 345 19.02 -5.39 22.47
C LEU A 345 19.84 -5.36 23.77
N ALA A 346 20.72 -4.37 23.93
CA ALA A 346 21.50 -4.16 25.16
C ALA A 346 20.63 -3.79 26.38
N ALA A 347 19.46 -3.18 26.15
CA ALA A 347 18.51 -2.83 27.20
C ALA A 347 17.58 -3.98 27.60
N LEU A 348 17.54 -5.08 26.83
CA LEU A 348 16.73 -6.25 27.18
C LEU A 348 17.28 -6.96 28.43
N SER A 349 16.37 -7.50 29.24
CA SER A 349 16.74 -8.35 30.36
C SER A 349 17.40 -9.65 29.89
N ALA A 350 18.19 -10.28 30.76
CA ALA A 350 18.83 -11.57 30.46
C ALA A 350 17.81 -12.66 30.08
N GLU A 351 16.63 -12.64 30.69
CA GLU A 351 15.52 -13.56 30.37
C GLU A 351 15.01 -13.33 28.93
N GLN A 352 14.78 -12.08 28.54
CA GLN A 352 14.35 -11.73 27.18
C GLN A 352 15.42 -12.09 26.13
N ILE A 353 16.70 -11.87 26.43
CA ILE A 353 17.81 -12.28 25.56
C ILE A 353 17.86 -13.80 25.42
N GLY A 354 17.64 -14.54 26.51
CA GLY A 354 17.56 -16.00 26.49
C GLY A 354 16.41 -16.52 25.64
N ALA A 355 15.21 -15.94 25.79
CA ALA A 355 14.04 -16.27 24.98
C ALA A 355 14.26 -15.96 23.49
N LEU A 356 14.83 -14.80 23.18
CA LEU A 356 15.17 -14.40 21.82
C LEU A 356 16.21 -15.33 21.19
N SER A 357 17.26 -15.69 21.92
CA SER A 357 18.27 -16.66 21.48
C SER A 357 17.65 -18.03 21.18
N ALA A 358 16.80 -18.53 22.07
CA ALA A 358 16.11 -19.80 21.86
C ALA A 358 15.22 -19.77 20.61
N HIS A 359 14.49 -18.67 20.40
CA HIS A 359 13.62 -18.49 19.24
C HIS A 359 14.40 -18.48 17.92
N VAL A 360 15.50 -17.74 17.86
CA VAL A 360 16.39 -17.73 16.69
C VAL A 360 16.96 -19.12 16.43
N ARG A 361 17.40 -19.84 17.48
CA ARG A 361 17.91 -21.22 17.32
C ARG A 361 16.91 -22.20 16.75
N ASN A 362 15.62 -21.91 16.91
CA ASN A 362 14.51 -22.73 16.43
C ASN A 362 14.04 -22.36 15.01
N GLY A 363 14.74 -21.45 14.32
CA GLY A 363 14.51 -21.19 12.89
C GLY A 363 14.14 -19.75 12.56
N ALA A 364 14.01 -18.87 13.56
CA ALA A 364 13.72 -17.46 13.30
C ALA A 364 14.95 -16.72 12.76
N VAL A 365 14.71 -15.64 12.02
CA VAL A 365 15.76 -14.70 11.58
C VAL A 365 15.72 -13.47 12.48
N LEU A 366 16.84 -13.12 13.10
CA LEU A 366 17.00 -11.89 13.87
C LEU A 366 17.98 -10.95 13.17
N ALA A 367 17.49 -9.80 12.71
CA ALA A 367 18.30 -8.70 12.21
C ALA A 367 18.66 -7.73 13.35
N ILE A 368 19.94 -7.58 13.64
CA ILE A 368 20.48 -6.53 14.53
C ILE A 368 20.94 -5.37 13.67
N VAL A 369 20.32 -4.21 13.86
CA VAL A 369 20.72 -2.95 13.24
C VAL A 369 21.65 -2.20 14.18
N LEU A 370 22.83 -1.85 13.70
CA LEU A 370 23.82 -1.11 14.48
C LEU A 370 23.43 0.37 14.58
N SER A 371 23.30 0.87 15.81
CA SER A 371 23.13 2.29 16.09
C SER A 371 24.48 2.98 16.23
N SER A 372 24.48 4.31 16.14
CA SER A 372 25.73 5.06 16.13
C SER A 372 26.52 5.02 17.44
N ASP A 373 25.86 4.60 18.51
CA ASP A 373 26.25 4.89 19.87
C ASP A 373 26.81 3.64 20.58
N ASN A 374 26.62 2.43 20.02
CA ASN A 374 26.85 1.17 20.73
C ASN A 374 27.72 0.13 20.00
N GLY A 375 28.41 0.49 18.92
CA GLY A 375 29.25 -0.45 18.16
C GLY A 375 30.29 -1.23 19.01
N ALA A 376 30.75 -0.69 20.13
CA ALA A 376 31.68 -1.35 21.05
C ALA A 376 31.09 -2.56 21.81
N GLN A 377 29.76 -2.68 21.91
CA GLN A 377 29.09 -3.75 22.65
C GLN A 377 28.70 -4.95 21.76
N LEU A 378 28.88 -4.85 20.44
CA LEU A 378 28.41 -5.87 19.50
C LEU A 378 28.93 -7.27 19.82
N SER A 379 30.22 -7.40 20.18
CA SER A 379 30.82 -8.69 20.55
C SER A 379 30.09 -9.34 21.74
N GLY A 380 29.75 -8.55 22.76
CA GLY A 380 29.01 -9.04 23.94
C GLY A 380 27.58 -9.45 23.60
N LEU A 381 26.88 -8.66 22.79
CA LEU A 381 25.51 -8.93 22.36
C LEU A 381 25.43 -10.21 21.50
N VAL A 382 26.31 -10.32 20.50
CA VAL A 382 26.39 -11.51 19.65
C VAL A 382 26.75 -12.72 20.50
N SER A 383 27.79 -12.64 21.34
CA SER A 383 28.20 -13.76 22.22
C SER A 383 27.08 -14.21 23.14
N GLY A 384 26.28 -13.28 23.68
CA GLY A 384 25.11 -13.57 24.51
C GLY A 384 24.04 -14.36 23.75
N LEU A 385 23.76 -14.00 22.50
CA LEU A 385 22.83 -14.73 21.65
C LEU A 385 23.39 -16.09 21.20
N GLU A 386 24.68 -16.18 20.88
CA GLU A 386 25.30 -17.44 20.43
C GLU A 386 25.61 -18.41 21.56
N GLY A 387 25.65 -17.94 22.81
CA GLY A 387 26.09 -18.74 23.95
C GLY A 387 27.57 -19.15 23.87
N GLN A 388 28.35 -18.53 22.98
CA GLN A 388 29.78 -18.77 22.79
C GLN A 388 30.50 -17.44 22.49
N PRO A 389 31.80 -17.32 22.82
CA PRO A 389 32.55 -16.11 22.54
C PRO A 389 32.66 -15.85 21.03
N THR A 390 32.14 -14.71 20.60
CA THR A 390 32.24 -14.21 19.24
C THR A 390 32.75 -12.79 19.26
N ASN A 391 33.96 -12.62 18.75
CA ASN A 391 34.60 -11.32 18.59
C ASN A 391 34.11 -10.71 17.28
N CYS A 392 33.54 -9.51 17.37
CA CYS A 392 33.15 -8.66 16.26
C CYS A 392 33.82 -7.29 16.43
N ASP A 393 34.74 -6.97 15.54
CA ASP A 393 35.35 -5.65 15.45
C ASP A 393 34.43 -4.74 14.63
N VAL A 394 34.18 -3.52 15.12
CA VAL A 394 33.26 -2.56 14.49
C VAL A 394 34.00 -1.24 14.28
N ARG A 395 33.84 -0.65 13.09
CA ARG A 395 34.29 0.72 12.81
C ARG A 395 33.32 1.48 11.92
N VAL A 396 33.28 2.80 12.10
CA VAL A 396 32.56 3.69 11.19
C VAL A 396 33.34 3.80 9.88
N LEU A 397 32.65 3.60 8.76
CA LEU A 397 33.23 3.83 7.45
C LEU A 397 33.15 5.32 7.08
N PRO A 398 34.28 5.99 6.79
CA PRO A 398 34.24 7.36 6.31
C PRO A 398 33.55 7.44 4.94
N LEU A 399 32.71 8.46 4.76
CA LEU A 399 31.93 8.68 3.53
C LEU A 399 32.75 8.75 2.24
N ARG A 400 34.03 9.15 2.34
CA ARG A 400 34.93 9.31 1.19
C ARG A 400 35.82 8.07 1.06
N ASN A 401 35.97 7.59 -0.19
CA ASN A 401 36.90 6.55 -0.64
C ASN A 401 36.55 5.08 -0.36
N ASN A 402 35.49 4.79 0.39
CA ASN A 402 35.02 3.41 0.56
C ASN A 402 33.98 3.06 -0.50
N LYS A 403 34.10 1.86 -1.06
CA LYS A 403 33.09 1.23 -1.90
C LYS A 403 32.66 -0.08 -1.25
N LEU A 404 31.48 -0.56 -1.59
CA LEU A 404 30.95 -1.81 -1.05
C LEU A 404 30.67 -2.74 -2.21
N SER A 405 31.06 -4.01 -2.14
CA SER A 405 30.72 -5.00 -3.15
C SER A 405 29.89 -6.13 -2.56
N VAL A 406 29.00 -6.70 -3.36
CA VAL A 406 28.28 -7.92 -2.98
C VAL A 406 29.27 -9.09 -3.03
N VAL A 407 29.29 -9.90 -1.98
CA VAL A 407 30.15 -11.09 -1.95
C VAL A 407 29.68 -12.08 -3.02
N PRO A 408 30.60 -12.67 -3.82
CA PRO A 408 30.22 -13.63 -4.86
C PRO A 408 29.34 -14.76 -4.31
N GLY A 409 28.23 -15.02 -5.00
CA GLY A 409 27.25 -16.03 -4.58
C GLY A 409 26.22 -15.53 -3.57
N ALA A 410 26.39 -14.36 -2.94
CA ALA A 410 25.33 -13.77 -2.14
C ALA A 410 24.12 -13.47 -3.03
N ILE A 411 22.98 -14.02 -2.64
CA ILE A 411 21.64 -13.74 -3.14
C ILE A 411 21.23 -12.38 -2.59
N ALA A 412 21.81 -11.32 -3.16
CA ALA A 412 21.21 -9.99 -3.15
C ALA A 412 20.13 -9.86 -4.27
N ASN A 413 20.12 -10.83 -5.19
CA ASN A 413 19.18 -10.91 -6.30
C ASN A 413 17.82 -11.42 -5.83
N GLY A 414 16.76 -10.68 -6.13
CA GLY A 414 15.39 -11.19 -5.99
C GLY A 414 14.64 -10.76 -4.73
N VAL A 415 15.18 -9.86 -3.92
CA VAL A 415 14.39 -9.19 -2.88
C VAL A 415 13.84 -7.88 -3.45
N LEU A 416 12.55 -7.89 -3.79
CA LEU A 416 11.76 -6.71 -4.19
C LEU A 416 12.28 -5.88 -5.36
N GLY A 417 12.53 -6.48 -6.52
CA GLY A 417 12.61 -5.63 -7.70
C GLY A 417 13.96 -4.94 -7.97
N VAL A 418 14.90 -4.92 -7.02
CA VAL A 418 16.17 -4.18 -7.20
C VAL A 418 17.05 -4.86 -8.28
N PRO A 419 17.57 -4.11 -9.28
CA PRO A 419 18.40 -4.66 -10.36
C PRO A 419 19.67 -5.33 -9.82
N VAL A 420 20.15 -6.31 -10.57
CA VAL A 420 21.43 -7.00 -10.36
C VAL A 420 22.51 -5.95 -10.10
N PHE A 421 23.04 -5.98 -8.88
CA PHE A 421 24.18 -5.17 -8.53
C PHE A 421 25.39 -5.72 -9.28
N ASP A 422 25.95 -4.91 -10.18
CA ASP A 422 27.25 -5.25 -10.78
C ASP A 422 28.27 -5.44 -9.66
N VAL A 423 29.17 -6.41 -9.79
CA VAL A 423 30.08 -6.90 -8.73
C VAL A 423 31.02 -5.80 -8.23
N SER A 424 31.03 -4.63 -8.90
CA SER A 424 31.59 -3.37 -8.40
C SER A 424 30.47 -2.37 -8.08
N LEU A 425 29.83 -2.57 -6.94
CA LEU A 425 28.91 -1.58 -6.41
C LEU A 425 29.74 -0.37 -5.98
N GLY A 426 29.79 0.66 -6.81
CA GLY A 426 30.38 1.94 -6.41
C GLY A 426 29.64 2.62 -5.26
N VAL A 427 28.88 1.92 -4.41
CA VAL A 427 27.96 2.44 -3.37
C VAL A 427 28.71 3.32 -2.38
N GLY A 428 28.68 4.61 -2.64
CA GLY A 428 28.85 5.69 -1.71
C GLY A 428 27.99 5.45 -0.49
N LEU A 429 28.69 5.43 0.64
CA LEU A 429 28.14 5.12 1.92
C LEU A 429 27.13 6.17 2.35
N ALA A 430 26.15 5.74 3.12
CA ALA A 430 25.40 6.68 3.92
C ALA A 430 26.23 7.13 5.12
N ALA A 431 25.89 8.28 5.68
CA ALA A 431 26.49 8.72 6.93
C ALA A 431 26.24 7.64 8.00
N ASN A 432 27.21 7.45 8.90
CA ASN A 432 27.14 6.45 9.97
C ASN A 432 26.94 5.01 9.46
N THR A 433 27.53 4.67 8.31
CA THR A 433 27.63 3.26 7.92
C THR A 433 28.74 2.58 8.72
N TYR A 434 28.42 1.47 9.35
CA TYR A 434 29.33 0.62 10.10
C TYR A 434 29.83 -0.53 9.24
N ALA A 435 31.14 -0.73 9.26
CA ALA A 435 31.75 -1.97 8.84
C ALA A 435 32.11 -2.78 10.07
N PHE A 436 32.00 -4.09 9.94
CA PHE A 436 32.39 -5.00 10.99
C PHE A 436 32.97 -6.29 10.44
N GLN A 437 33.78 -6.91 11.27
CA GLN A 437 34.40 -8.21 11.02
C GLN A 437 34.13 -9.08 12.23
N CYS A 438 33.38 -10.15 12.03
CA CYS A 438 33.14 -11.13 13.07
C CYS A 438 34.02 -12.36 12.85
N SER A 439 34.50 -12.93 13.96
CA SER A 439 35.24 -14.21 14.01
C SER A 439 34.42 -15.40 13.50
N ARG A 440 33.09 -15.24 13.42
CA ARG A 440 32.14 -16.24 12.92
C ARG A 440 31.19 -15.63 11.90
N GLY A 441 30.59 -16.49 11.09
CA GLY A 441 29.63 -16.13 10.07
C GLY A 441 30.26 -15.76 8.74
N VAL A 442 29.44 -15.15 7.90
CA VAL A 442 29.75 -14.88 6.49
C VAL A 442 29.31 -13.46 6.14
N ARG A 443 30.20 -12.71 5.50
CA ARG A 443 29.87 -11.39 4.95
C ARG A 443 29.00 -11.51 3.70
N ILE A 444 28.04 -10.61 3.57
CA ILE A 444 27.14 -10.49 2.43
C ILE A 444 27.52 -9.27 1.57
N LEU A 445 27.83 -8.15 2.22
CA LEU A 445 28.35 -6.94 1.58
C LEU A 445 29.75 -6.67 2.11
N SER A 446 30.78 -6.79 1.28
CA SER A 446 32.18 -6.51 1.64
C SER A 446 32.54 -5.05 1.42
N VAL A 447 33.48 -4.54 2.21
CA VAL A 447 34.11 -3.23 1.95
C VAL A 447 35.26 -3.40 0.97
N ASP A 448 35.22 -2.74 -0.18
CA ASP A 448 36.23 -2.84 -1.22
C ASP A 448 37.60 -2.35 -0.73
N GLY A 449 38.64 -3.10 -1.04
CA GLY A 449 40.00 -2.79 -0.61
C GLY A 449 40.26 -3.03 0.89
N SER A 450 39.29 -3.55 1.65
CA SER A 450 39.50 -3.99 3.02
C SER A 450 40.43 -5.22 3.04
N THR A 451 41.61 -5.08 3.65
CA THR A 451 42.56 -6.17 3.87
C THR A 451 42.13 -7.08 5.03
N THR A 452 41.25 -6.59 5.89
CA THR A 452 40.72 -7.27 7.06
C THR A 452 39.46 -8.09 6.73
N GLY A 453 38.86 -7.88 5.56
CA GLY A 453 37.73 -8.66 5.10
C GLY A 453 36.39 -8.25 5.73
N GLU A 454 36.27 -6.98 6.09
CA GLU A 454 35.09 -6.37 6.70
C GLU A 454 33.86 -6.40 5.80
N GLY A 455 32.68 -6.34 6.42
CA GLY A 455 31.42 -6.17 5.73
C GLY A 455 30.43 -5.25 6.43
N VAL A 456 29.40 -4.83 5.70
CA VAL A 456 28.29 -3.98 6.20
C VAL A 456 27.03 -4.80 6.47
N VAL A 457 26.91 -5.97 5.84
CA VAL A 457 25.88 -6.97 6.16
C VAL A 457 26.58 -8.30 6.36
N TRP A 458 26.25 -8.99 7.45
CA TRP A 458 26.88 -10.24 7.85
C TRP A 458 25.83 -11.18 8.42
N GLU A 459 26.01 -12.47 8.18
CA GLU A 459 25.10 -13.51 8.63
C GLU A 459 25.85 -14.53 9.48
N ILE A 460 25.26 -14.92 10.61
CA ILE A 460 25.80 -15.95 11.49
C ILE A 460 24.68 -16.97 11.75
N GLN A 461 24.97 -18.23 11.45
CA GLN A 461 24.02 -19.32 11.66
C GLN A 461 23.92 -19.64 13.16
N LEU A 462 22.71 -19.61 13.71
CA LEU A 462 22.42 -19.97 15.09
C LEU A 462 21.37 -21.08 15.11
N GLY A 463 21.78 -22.33 15.36
CA GLY A 463 20.87 -23.46 15.26
C GLY A 463 20.29 -23.59 13.85
N SER A 464 18.97 -23.71 13.72
CA SER A 464 18.27 -23.69 12.42
C SER A 464 17.95 -22.28 11.91
N GLY A 465 18.09 -21.23 12.74
CA GLY A 465 17.83 -19.86 12.32
C GLY A 465 19.09 -19.03 12.11
N LEU A 466 18.90 -17.72 11.99
CA LEU A 466 19.90 -16.82 11.43
C LEU A 466 20.00 -15.53 12.23
N LEU A 467 21.21 -15.16 12.62
CA LEU A 467 21.53 -13.83 13.10
C LEU A 467 22.08 -13.01 11.94
N ARG A 468 21.45 -11.87 11.62
CA ARG A 468 21.91 -10.94 10.59
C ARG A 468 22.32 -9.64 11.24
N LEU A 469 23.51 -9.16 10.94
CA LEU A 469 24.02 -7.88 11.41
C LEU A 469 23.95 -6.87 10.25
N ILE A 470 23.44 -5.67 10.52
CA ILE A 470 23.22 -4.61 9.52
C ILE A 470 23.91 -3.33 10.00
N GLY A 471 24.96 -2.93 9.30
CA GLY A 471 25.77 -1.74 9.57
C GLY A 471 25.22 -0.47 8.97
N TYR A 472 23.92 -0.37 8.75
CA TYR A 472 23.30 0.82 8.20
C TYR A 472 22.41 1.44 9.27
N ASP A 473 22.77 2.65 9.68
CA ASP A 473 21.93 3.46 10.55
C ASP A 473 20.80 4.09 9.72
N PHE A 474 19.56 3.66 9.97
CA PHE A 474 18.38 4.16 9.26
C PHE A 474 18.08 5.65 9.51
N THR A 475 18.90 6.39 10.28
CA THR A 475 18.82 7.88 10.36
C THR A 475 18.73 8.57 9.01
N ALA A 476 19.38 8.02 7.98
CA ALA A 476 19.34 8.60 6.63
C ALA A 476 18.04 8.26 5.85
N GLY A 477 17.09 7.53 6.44
CA GLY A 477 15.88 7.00 5.80
C GLY A 477 16.15 5.60 5.26
N GLY A 478 15.38 4.61 5.68
CA GLY A 478 15.60 3.21 5.29
C GLY A 478 15.37 2.93 3.82
N PHE A 479 14.45 3.64 3.18
CA PHE A 479 14.03 3.37 1.82
C PHE A 479 13.61 4.69 1.15
N SER A 480 13.76 4.80 -0.18
CA SER A 480 13.53 6.04 -0.93
C SER A 480 12.72 5.80 -2.19
N SER A 481 11.51 6.39 -2.27
CA SER A 481 10.60 6.35 -3.44
C SER A 481 11.22 6.88 -4.73
N SER A 482 12.31 7.66 -4.63
CA SER A 482 13.08 8.14 -5.78
C SER A 482 13.63 7.02 -6.68
N LEU A 483 13.52 5.77 -6.26
CA LEU A 483 13.81 4.56 -7.03
C LEU A 483 12.85 4.32 -8.20
N VAL A 484 11.69 4.97 -8.22
CA VAL A 484 10.57 4.59 -9.10
C VAL A 484 10.39 5.53 -10.30
N GLY A 485 11.09 6.67 -10.34
CA GLY A 485 10.73 7.80 -11.20
C GLY A 485 11.55 8.08 -12.46
N GLY A 486 12.54 7.27 -12.85
CA GLY A 486 13.34 7.62 -14.04
C GLY A 486 14.25 6.52 -14.58
N PRO A 487 14.56 6.52 -15.89
CA PRO A 487 15.09 5.34 -16.58
C PRO A 487 16.54 5.01 -16.29
N ASN A 488 17.30 5.81 -15.53
CA ASN A 488 18.65 5.44 -15.10
C ASN A 488 19.11 6.25 -13.89
N VAL A 489 19.76 5.56 -12.96
CA VAL A 489 20.52 6.06 -11.79
C VAL A 489 19.74 6.15 -10.48
N ILE A 490 19.69 5.02 -9.76
CA ILE A 490 19.69 5.04 -8.29
C ILE A 490 20.91 5.86 -7.87
N LYS A 491 20.69 7.04 -7.27
CA LYS A 491 21.78 7.80 -6.65
C LYS A 491 22.52 6.88 -5.69
N LEU A 492 23.84 7.00 -5.71
CA LEU A 492 24.74 6.08 -5.07
C LEU A 492 24.41 5.80 -3.59
N THR A 493 24.06 6.86 -2.85
CA THR A 493 23.64 6.80 -1.44
C THR A 493 22.34 6.03 -1.24
N SER A 494 21.39 6.08 -2.18
CA SER A 494 20.10 5.38 -2.09
C SER A 494 20.24 3.86 -2.22
N ARG A 495 21.32 3.36 -2.82
CA ARG A 495 21.54 1.91 -3.00
C ARG A 495 21.78 1.21 -1.67
N LEU A 496 22.60 1.78 -0.78
CA LEU A 496 22.87 1.18 0.52
C LEU A 496 21.62 1.09 1.38
N GLN A 497 20.82 2.17 1.42
CA GLN A 497 19.56 2.21 2.19
C GLN A 497 18.62 1.11 1.72
N THR A 498 18.48 0.96 0.39
CA THR A 498 17.67 -0.10 -0.22
C THR A 498 18.15 -1.48 0.20
N ILE A 499 19.46 -1.75 0.14
CA ILE A 499 20.03 -3.05 0.52
C ILE A 499 19.83 -3.32 2.00
N ALA A 500 20.04 -2.33 2.86
CA ALA A 500 19.83 -2.46 4.30
C ALA A 500 18.37 -2.77 4.65
N SER A 501 17.42 -2.12 3.97
CA SER A 501 15.98 -2.40 4.12
C SER A 501 15.59 -3.80 3.65
N VAL A 502 16.15 -4.23 2.52
CA VAL A 502 16.04 -5.62 2.04
C VAL A 502 16.56 -6.60 3.09
N ALA A 503 17.79 -6.38 3.55
CA ALA A 503 18.45 -7.24 4.53
C ALA A 503 17.66 -7.29 5.85
N LEU A 504 17.03 -6.18 6.24
CA LEU A 504 16.19 -6.10 7.43
C LEU A 504 15.01 -7.07 7.38
N THR A 505 14.30 -7.14 6.24
CA THR A 505 13.04 -7.88 6.14
C THR A 505 13.17 -9.28 5.53
N TYR A 506 14.35 -9.63 5.01
CA TYR A 506 14.55 -10.88 4.29
C TYR A 506 14.53 -12.10 5.22
N GLY A 507 13.60 -13.03 4.97
CA GLY A 507 13.33 -14.17 5.87
C GLY A 507 14.23 -15.40 5.69
N SER A 508 15.21 -15.34 4.79
CA SER A 508 16.10 -16.48 4.47
C SER A 508 17.57 -16.06 4.46
N SER A 509 18.49 -17.00 4.48
CA SER A 509 19.92 -16.74 4.25
C SER A 509 20.14 -16.01 2.92
N MET A 510 20.93 -14.94 2.93
CA MET A 510 21.34 -14.23 1.71
C MET A 510 22.50 -14.93 1.02
N LEU A 511 23.03 -16.03 1.56
CA LEU A 511 23.92 -16.93 0.82
C LEU A 511 23.20 -18.24 0.51
N PRO A 512 23.43 -18.84 -0.68
CA PRO A 512 22.91 -20.14 -0.99
C PRO A 512 23.46 -21.14 0.04
N PRO A 513 22.68 -22.17 0.41
CA PRO A 513 23.21 -23.25 1.22
C PRO A 513 24.45 -23.81 0.54
N PRO A 514 25.49 -24.18 1.31
CA PRO A 514 26.70 -24.77 0.74
C PRO A 514 26.30 -25.92 -0.18
N VAL A 515 26.73 -25.85 -1.44
CA VAL A 515 26.39 -26.86 -2.45
C VAL A 515 26.84 -28.22 -1.90
N ALA A 516 25.88 -29.08 -1.58
CA ALA A 516 26.17 -30.45 -1.19
C ALA A 516 27.01 -31.07 -2.32
N SER A 517 28.16 -31.64 -1.97
CA SER A 517 29.11 -32.19 -2.94
C SER A 517 28.36 -33.12 -3.92
N PRO A 518 28.55 -32.97 -5.24
CA PRO A 518 27.76 -33.72 -6.21
C PRO A 518 27.91 -35.23 -5.98
N PRO A 519 26.81 -36.01 -6.02
CA PRO A 519 26.90 -37.46 -5.92
C PRO A 519 27.71 -38.03 -7.08
N PRO A 520 28.48 -39.13 -6.86
CA PRO A 520 29.40 -39.67 -7.85
C PRO A 520 28.67 -40.04 -9.15
N ALA A 521 29.27 -39.63 -10.27
CA ALA A 521 28.70 -39.74 -11.61
C ALA A 521 28.28 -41.18 -11.94
N ARG A 522 26.98 -41.38 -12.26
CA ARG A 522 26.48 -42.64 -12.81
C ARG A 522 26.87 -42.79 -14.28
N SER A 523 27.32 -44.00 -14.62
CA SER A 523 27.85 -44.39 -15.94
C SER A 523 26.81 -44.28 -17.07
N PRO A 524 27.24 -44.10 -18.34
CA PRO A 524 26.35 -43.82 -19.46
C PRO A 524 25.60 -45.09 -19.92
N LYS A 525 24.29 -45.00 -20.11
CA LYS A 525 23.50 -46.05 -20.77
C LYS A 525 23.48 -45.87 -22.29
N ARG A 526 23.68 -46.99 -22.99
CA ARG A 526 23.71 -47.16 -24.46
C ARG A 526 22.37 -46.81 -25.13
N PRO A 527 22.38 -46.31 -26.38
CA PRO A 527 21.17 -45.99 -27.14
C PRO A 527 20.61 -47.24 -27.83
N ASN A 528 19.28 -47.40 -27.81
CA ASN A 528 18.58 -48.44 -28.56
C ASN A 528 17.78 -47.88 -29.75
N ARG A 529 17.72 -48.74 -30.77
CA ARG A 529 17.44 -48.54 -32.19
C ARG A 529 15.95 -48.27 -32.48
N ARG A 530 15.70 -47.36 -33.43
CA ARG A 530 14.39 -46.93 -33.96
C ARG A 530 13.67 -48.02 -34.76
N THR A 531 12.34 -48.05 -34.63
CA THR A 531 11.39 -48.55 -35.62
C THR A 531 10.58 -47.37 -36.20
N PRO A 532 10.04 -47.49 -37.44
CA PRO A 532 9.31 -46.41 -38.09
C PRO A 532 7.85 -46.39 -37.61
N LYS A 533 7.39 -45.24 -37.13
CA LYS A 533 5.97 -44.97 -36.83
C LYS A 533 5.57 -43.61 -37.38
N THR A 534 4.35 -43.61 -37.92
CA THR A 534 3.41 -42.52 -38.22
C THR A 534 3.76 -41.18 -37.60
N PRO A 535 3.60 -40.03 -38.30
CA PRO A 535 3.98 -38.72 -37.77
C PRO A 535 3.45 -38.55 -36.35
N PRO A 536 4.31 -38.52 -35.33
CA PRO A 536 3.85 -38.43 -33.96
C PRO A 536 3.17 -37.07 -33.81
N LYS A 537 1.97 -37.07 -33.24
CA LYS A 537 1.43 -35.87 -32.58
C LYS A 537 2.60 -35.32 -31.75
N PRO A 538 3.01 -34.05 -31.94
CA PRO A 538 4.15 -33.51 -31.21
C PRO A 538 3.95 -33.81 -29.72
N PRO A 539 4.94 -34.40 -29.04
CA PRO A 539 4.81 -34.68 -27.63
C PRO A 539 4.40 -33.38 -26.92
N PRO A 540 3.43 -33.42 -25.98
CA PRO A 540 3.05 -32.23 -25.24
C PRO A 540 4.32 -31.60 -24.66
N MET A 541 4.43 -30.28 -24.81
CA MET A 541 5.60 -29.54 -24.33
C MET A 541 5.78 -29.86 -22.84
N ASP A 542 6.98 -30.29 -22.45
CA ASP A 542 7.31 -30.49 -21.04
C ASP A 542 7.38 -29.11 -20.37
N ASP A 543 6.28 -28.72 -19.74
CA ASP A 543 6.08 -27.42 -19.13
C ASP A 543 6.52 -27.38 -17.66
N ALA A 544 6.92 -28.51 -17.08
CA ALA A 544 7.47 -28.59 -15.72
C ALA A 544 8.61 -27.60 -15.44
N PRO A 545 9.68 -27.49 -16.29
CA PRO A 545 10.76 -26.53 -16.04
C PRO A 545 10.30 -25.07 -16.11
N TYR A 546 9.22 -24.79 -16.86
CA TYR A 546 8.66 -23.45 -17.00
C TYR A 546 7.77 -23.08 -15.81
N LYS A 547 6.99 -24.05 -15.30
CA LYS A 547 6.23 -23.92 -14.05
C LYS A 547 7.13 -23.66 -12.86
N GLU A 548 8.27 -24.34 -12.77
CA GLU A 548 9.27 -24.08 -11.73
C GLU A 548 9.82 -22.66 -11.82
N LYS A 549 10.18 -22.20 -13.02
CA LYS A 549 10.67 -20.82 -13.25
C LYS A 549 9.61 -19.75 -12.97
N LEU A 550 8.35 -20.03 -13.24
CA LEU A 550 7.24 -19.17 -12.88
C LEU A 550 7.06 -19.11 -11.36
N ALA A 551 6.99 -20.28 -10.69
CA ALA A 551 6.90 -20.35 -9.23
C ALA A 551 8.06 -19.61 -8.57
N ASP A 552 9.28 -19.75 -9.10
CA ASP A 552 10.47 -19.01 -8.68
C ASP A 552 10.36 -17.49 -8.86
N GLY A 553 9.61 -17.04 -9.88
CA GLY A 553 9.31 -15.63 -10.11
C GLY A 553 8.25 -15.10 -9.13
N ILE A 554 7.21 -15.89 -8.88
CA ILE A 554 6.16 -15.57 -7.89
C ILE A 554 6.76 -15.50 -6.48
N ASN A 555 7.57 -16.50 -6.10
CA ASN A 555 8.32 -16.53 -4.83
C ASN A 555 9.22 -15.31 -4.61
N ALA A 556 9.71 -14.70 -5.68
CA ALA A 556 10.54 -13.52 -5.59
C ALA A 556 9.73 -12.23 -5.35
N ILE A 557 8.41 -12.27 -5.52
CA ILE A 557 7.50 -11.12 -5.37
C ILE A 557 6.62 -11.26 -4.14
N THR A 558 6.20 -12.48 -3.79
CA THR A 558 5.24 -12.81 -2.73
C THR A 558 5.70 -14.05 -1.94
N ALA A 559 4.92 -14.52 -0.97
CA ALA A 559 5.06 -15.84 -0.36
C ALA A 559 4.85 -16.99 -1.36
N GLU A 560 5.24 -18.22 -0.98
CA GLU A 560 5.25 -19.40 -1.85
C GLU A 560 3.86 -19.71 -2.46
N PRO A 561 3.73 -19.86 -3.79
CA PRO A 561 2.47 -20.24 -4.41
C PRO A 561 2.19 -21.71 -4.11
N ASP A 562 0.99 -21.98 -3.62
CA ASP A 562 0.50 -23.34 -3.48
C ASP A 562 0.38 -24.00 -4.86
N LYS A 563 0.98 -25.19 -4.98
CA LYS A 563 0.86 -26.02 -6.18
C LYS A 563 -0.21 -27.08 -5.93
N SER A 564 -1.30 -27.02 -6.69
CA SER A 564 -2.39 -27.99 -6.58
C SER A 564 -2.74 -28.59 -7.93
N PRO A 565 -3.01 -29.91 -8.02
CA PRO A 565 -3.53 -30.54 -9.23
C PRO A 565 -5.02 -30.27 -9.46
N VAL A 566 -5.72 -29.74 -8.45
CA VAL A 566 -7.15 -29.38 -8.50
C VAL A 566 -7.36 -27.92 -8.12
N PRO A 567 -8.41 -27.25 -8.65
CA PRO A 567 -8.73 -25.89 -8.25
C PRO A 567 -8.98 -25.78 -6.74
N LEU A 568 -8.50 -24.69 -6.14
CA LEU A 568 -8.67 -24.42 -4.72
C LEU A 568 -9.72 -23.33 -4.54
N LYS A 569 -10.81 -23.66 -3.84
CA LYS A 569 -11.82 -22.66 -3.48
C LYS A 569 -11.22 -21.60 -2.54
N GLY A 570 -11.48 -20.33 -2.82
CA GLY A 570 -10.95 -19.19 -2.07
C GLY A 570 -9.58 -18.69 -2.54
N ALA A 571 -8.94 -19.35 -3.52
CA ALA A 571 -7.76 -18.78 -4.16
C ALA A 571 -8.15 -17.56 -4.99
N LEU A 572 -7.51 -16.42 -4.73
CA LEU A 572 -7.80 -15.16 -5.44
C LEU A 572 -7.41 -15.21 -6.93
N THR A 573 -6.35 -15.98 -7.24
CA THR A 573 -5.88 -16.17 -8.61
C THR A 573 -5.44 -17.62 -8.80
N HIS A 574 -5.91 -18.24 -9.88
CA HIS A 574 -5.38 -19.50 -10.39
C HIS A 574 -4.44 -19.20 -11.56
N VAL A 575 -3.30 -19.87 -11.59
CA VAL A 575 -2.34 -19.74 -12.69
C VAL A 575 -2.08 -21.10 -13.31
N ALA A 576 -2.31 -21.23 -14.61
CA ALA A 576 -2.12 -22.49 -15.32
C ALA A 576 -1.44 -22.26 -16.67
N PHE A 577 -0.70 -23.25 -17.15
CA PHE A 577 -0.27 -23.27 -18.55
C PHE A 577 -1.41 -23.84 -19.39
N ASP A 578 -1.55 -23.38 -20.63
CA ASP A 578 -2.55 -23.89 -21.58
C ASP A 578 -2.48 -25.43 -21.75
N THR A 579 -1.27 -25.98 -21.83
CA THR A 579 -1.00 -27.42 -21.83
C THR A 579 -1.46 -28.12 -20.56
N THR A 580 -1.41 -27.44 -19.42
CA THR A 580 -1.91 -27.97 -18.13
C THR A 580 -3.43 -28.03 -18.12
N LEU A 581 -4.10 -26.97 -18.60
CA LEU A 581 -5.56 -26.95 -18.69
C LEU A 581 -6.08 -28.00 -19.66
N GLN A 582 -5.39 -28.22 -20.78
CA GLN A 582 -5.75 -29.26 -21.74
C GLN A 582 -5.60 -30.68 -21.17
N ALA A 583 -4.62 -30.88 -20.28
CA ALA A 583 -4.36 -32.17 -19.63
C ALA A 583 -5.14 -32.36 -18.30
N MET A 584 -5.84 -31.33 -17.83
CA MET A 584 -6.59 -31.36 -16.57
C MET A 584 -7.77 -32.33 -16.66
N ASP A 585 -8.08 -33.01 -15.54
CA ASP A 585 -9.29 -33.82 -15.45
C ASP A 585 -10.54 -32.97 -15.71
N GLN A 586 -11.53 -33.54 -16.42
CA GLN A 586 -12.73 -32.81 -16.82
C GLN A 586 -13.56 -32.30 -15.64
N THR A 587 -13.54 -33.00 -14.51
CA THR A 587 -14.23 -32.57 -13.28
C THR A 587 -13.53 -31.36 -12.69
N ALA A 588 -12.21 -31.46 -12.49
CA ALA A 588 -11.39 -30.35 -11.99
C ALA A 588 -11.45 -29.12 -12.92
N PHE A 589 -11.47 -29.33 -14.24
CA PHE A 589 -11.58 -28.24 -15.20
C PHE A 589 -12.94 -27.53 -15.11
N LYS A 590 -14.04 -28.28 -14.96
CA LYS A 590 -15.38 -27.70 -14.74
C LYS A 590 -15.46 -26.92 -13.43
N ASP A 591 -14.87 -27.43 -12.36
CA ASP A 591 -14.82 -26.73 -11.07
C ASP A 591 -14.06 -25.40 -11.19
N LEU A 592 -12.93 -25.39 -11.92
CA LEU A 592 -12.18 -24.15 -12.19
C LEU A 592 -13.03 -23.12 -12.94
N ILE A 593 -13.73 -23.56 -14.00
CA ILE A 593 -14.61 -22.70 -14.79
C ILE A 593 -15.72 -22.10 -13.92
N ALA A 594 -16.30 -22.91 -13.02
CA ALA A 594 -17.33 -22.44 -12.10
C ALA A 594 -16.80 -21.32 -11.19
N LEU A 595 -15.62 -21.49 -10.59
CA LEU A 595 -14.98 -20.47 -9.75
C LEU A 595 -14.72 -19.17 -10.52
N VAL A 596 -14.19 -19.27 -11.74
CA VAL A 596 -13.90 -18.09 -12.58
C VAL A 596 -15.18 -17.35 -12.92
N ARG A 597 -16.21 -18.05 -13.42
CA ARG A 597 -17.47 -17.44 -13.83
C ARG A 597 -18.28 -16.86 -12.66
N GLN A 598 -18.12 -17.42 -11.46
CA GLN A 598 -18.74 -16.89 -10.23
C GLN A 598 -17.94 -15.72 -9.63
N GLN A 599 -16.86 -15.27 -10.28
CA GLN A 599 -15.98 -14.20 -9.80
C GLN A 599 -15.29 -14.54 -8.48
N GLU A 600 -15.20 -15.83 -8.11
CA GLU A 600 -14.48 -16.27 -6.92
C GLU A 600 -12.95 -16.28 -7.13
N THR A 601 -12.48 -16.31 -8.38
CA THR A 601 -11.06 -16.27 -8.76
C THR A 601 -10.86 -15.62 -10.12
N ILE A 602 -9.67 -15.05 -10.36
CA ILE A 602 -9.16 -14.79 -11.71
C ILE A 602 -8.38 -16.00 -12.20
N LEU A 603 -8.47 -16.32 -13.50
CA LEU A 603 -7.64 -17.34 -14.13
C LEU A 603 -6.61 -16.69 -15.05
N SER A 604 -5.33 -16.83 -14.72
CA SER A 604 -4.22 -16.48 -15.60
C SER A 604 -3.72 -17.71 -16.34
N ILE A 605 -3.76 -17.66 -17.67
CA ILE A 605 -3.29 -18.72 -18.56
C ILE A 605 -1.99 -18.26 -19.21
N ILE A 606 -0.92 -19.01 -18.95
CA ILE A 606 0.33 -18.89 -19.68
C ILE A 606 0.18 -19.69 -20.96
N PHE A 607 -0.05 -19.01 -22.08
CA PHE A 607 -0.22 -19.70 -23.36
C PHE A 607 1.14 -19.92 -24.02
N THR A 608 1.28 -21.09 -24.63
CA THR A 608 2.54 -21.60 -25.16
C THR A 608 2.40 -21.94 -26.64
N SER A 609 3.46 -22.45 -27.25
CA SER A 609 3.38 -23.05 -28.59
C SER A 609 2.88 -24.50 -28.56
N GLY A 610 2.53 -25.03 -27.37
CA GLY A 610 2.10 -26.42 -27.19
C GLY A 610 0.63 -26.67 -27.59
N VAL A 611 -0.16 -25.61 -27.74
CA VAL A 611 -1.59 -25.64 -28.07
C VAL A 611 -1.83 -24.92 -29.39
N THR A 612 -2.65 -25.51 -30.28
CA THR A 612 -3.01 -24.86 -31.55
C THR A 612 -4.06 -23.77 -31.35
N ASP A 613 -4.18 -22.82 -32.29
CA ASP A 613 -5.17 -21.74 -32.22
C ASP A 613 -6.62 -22.27 -32.08
N ASP A 614 -6.96 -23.39 -32.75
CA ASP A 614 -8.26 -24.05 -32.59
C ASP A 614 -8.48 -24.59 -31.17
N GLN A 615 -7.44 -25.18 -30.58
CA GLN A 615 -7.50 -25.71 -29.23
C GLN A 615 -7.57 -24.59 -28.19
N LEU A 616 -6.82 -23.49 -28.40
CA LEU A 616 -6.90 -22.30 -27.56
C LEU A 616 -8.28 -21.65 -27.65
N SER A 617 -8.85 -21.55 -28.86
CA SER A 617 -10.20 -21.05 -29.09
C SER A 617 -11.25 -21.91 -28.37
N THR A 618 -11.12 -23.24 -28.45
CA THR A 618 -12.01 -24.19 -27.74
C THR A 618 -11.87 -24.04 -26.22
N LEU A 619 -10.64 -23.96 -25.72
CA LEU A 619 -10.37 -23.76 -24.29
C LEU A 619 -10.98 -22.44 -23.78
N MET A 620 -10.80 -21.36 -24.53
CA MET A 620 -11.36 -20.06 -24.18
C MET A 620 -12.88 -20.01 -24.29
N LEU A 621 -13.47 -20.70 -25.28
CA LEU A 621 -14.92 -20.90 -25.39
C LEU A 621 -15.46 -21.58 -24.13
N ASP A 622 -14.85 -22.69 -23.70
CA ASP A 622 -15.27 -23.45 -22.52
C ASP A 622 -15.16 -22.63 -21.24
N ILE A 623 -14.09 -21.85 -21.08
CA ILE A 623 -13.90 -21.03 -19.87
C ILE A 623 -14.83 -19.82 -19.86
N THR A 624 -14.86 -19.07 -20.96
CA THR A 624 -15.56 -17.76 -20.99
C THR A 624 -17.05 -17.88 -21.25
N GLY A 625 -17.49 -18.90 -22.00
CA GLY A 625 -18.89 -19.10 -22.38
C GLY A 625 -19.34 -18.28 -23.60
N TRP A 626 -18.44 -17.53 -24.25
CA TRP A 626 -18.77 -16.74 -25.44
C TRP A 626 -18.91 -17.62 -26.68
N SER A 627 -20.12 -17.71 -27.26
CA SER A 627 -20.30 -18.35 -28.57
C SER A 627 -19.45 -17.67 -29.64
N GLY A 628 -18.71 -18.43 -30.42
CA GLY A 628 -17.85 -17.87 -31.48
C GLY A 628 -16.52 -17.31 -30.99
N MET A 629 -16.10 -17.64 -29.76
CA MET A 629 -14.75 -17.34 -29.27
C MET A 629 -13.71 -17.86 -30.25
N THR A 630 -12.90 -16.95 -30.78
CA THR A 630 -11.80 -17.23 -31.69
C THR A 630 -10.56 -16.54 -31.17
N CYS A 631 -9.48 -17.31 -31.06
CA CYS A 631 -8.18 -16.86 -30.60
C CYS A 631 -7.12 -17.23 -31.63
N GLN A 632 -6.22 -16.30 -31.90
CA GLN A 632 -5.07 -16.50 -32.78
C GLN A 632 -3.80 -16.15 -32.01
N SER A 633 -2.74 -16.94 -32.18
CA SER A 633 -1.46 -16.71 -31.53
C SER A 633 -0.28 -16.76 -32.50
N GLY A 634 0.77 -16.01 -32.20
CA GLY A 634 1.98 -16.03 -33.03
C GLY A 634 3.23 -15.61 -32.28
N PRO A 635 4.42 -15.91 -32.83
CA PRO A 635 5.67 -15.47 -32.25
C PRO A 635 5.82 -13.95 -32.36
N VAL A 636 6.44 -13.32 -31.35
CA VAL A 636 6.90 -11.93 -31.42
C VAL A 636 8.39 -11.92 -31.75
N ALA A 637 8.84 -10.99 -32.58
CA ALA A 637 10.25 -10.91 -32.93
C ALA A 637 11.10 -10.61 -31.68
N VAL A 638 12.24 -11.29 -31.55
CA VAL A 638 13.20 -11.08 -30.44
C VAL A 638 13.61 -9.61 -30.40
N ASN A 639 13.74 -9.07 -29.20
CA ASN A 639 14.03 -7.66 -28.91
C ASN A 639 12.96 -6.66 -29.35
N GLN A 640 11.85 -7.10 -29.96
CA GLN A 640 10.74 -6.21 -30.26
C GLN A 640 10.19 -5.64 -28.97
N ARG A 641 9.95 -4.32 -28.97
CA ARG A 641 9.42 -3.65 -27.78
C ARG A 641 7.97 -4.06 -27.58
N ILE A 642 7.64 -4.44 -26.35
CA ILE A 642 6.27 -4.62 -25.85
C ILE A 642 5.97 -3.39 -25.00
N ASN A 643 4.84 -2.74 -25.23
CA ASN A 643 4.42 -1.55 -24.49
C ASN A 643 3.12 -1.82 -23.77
N ARG A 644 2.94 -1.18 -22.61
CA ARG A 644 1.62 -1.08 -21.99
C ARG A 644 0.71 -0.23 -22.89
N VAL A 645 -0.51 -0.69 -23.15
CA VAL A 645 -1.51 0.03 -23.97
C VAL A 645 -2.72 0.51 -23.17
N VAL A 646 -2.78 0.16 -21.89
CA VAL A 646 -3.78 0.63 -20.93
C VAL A 646 -3.15 1.62 -19.93
N PRO A 647 -3.95 2.47 -19.27
CA PRO A 647 -3.45 3.33 -18.20
C PRO A 647 -2.71 2.53 -17.13
N PRO A 648 -1.79 3.16 -16.36
CA PRO A 648 -1.14 2.50 -15.24
C PRO A 648 -2.19 1.97 -14.25
N ILE A 649 -2.12 0.68 -13.94
CA ILE A 649 -3.04 0.03 -13.01
C ILE A 649 -2.30 -0.17 -11.69
N GLY A 650 -2.61 0.66 -10.69
CA GLY A 650 -2.11 0.55 -9.31
C GLY A 650 -0.66 0.10 -9.20
N ASP A 651 -0.46 -1.14 -8.73
CA ASP A 651 0.84 -1.73 -8.38
C ASP A 651 1.68 -2.21 -9.59
N LEU A 652 1.11 -2.21 -10.80
CA LEU A 652 1.77 -2.69 -12.01
C LEU A 652 2.55 -1.58 -12.72
N ARG A 653 3.75 -1.29 -12.18
CA ARG A 653 4.65 -0.19 -12.58
C ARG A 653 5.43 -0.40 -13.89
N SER A 654 5.04 -1.34 -14.75
CA SER A 654 5.77 -1.62 -16.00
C SER A 654 5.22 -0.84 -17.19
N ASP A 655 6.08 -0.05 -17.82
CA ASP A 655 5.80 0.60 -19.11
C ASP A 655 6.03 -0.34 -20.30
N GLY A 656 6.51 -1.57 -20.05
CA GLY A 656 6.79 -2.58 -21.07
C GLY A 656 8.22 -3.12 -21.05
N TRP A 657 8.48 -4.12 -21.87
CA TRP A 657 9.76 -4.84 -21.94
C TRP A 657 10.17 -5.13 -23.39
N ARG A 658 11.29 -5.84 -23.59
CA ARG A 658 11.67 -6.38 -24.90
C ARG A 658 11.34 -7.86 -24.96
N ALA A 659 10.67 -8.26 -26.03
CA ALA A 659 10.36 -9.65 -26.32
C ALA A 659 11.63 -10.51 -26.38
N LEU A 660 11.48 -11.76 -25.95
CA LEU A 660 12.49 -12.81 -26.01
C LEU A 660 12.04 -13.88 -27.02
N ASP A 661 12.90 -14.86 -27.29
CA ASP A 661 12.67 -15.94 -28.27
C ASP A 661 11.38 -16.74 -28.01
N ASP A 662 10.91 -16.73 -26.78
CA ASP A 662 9.74 -17.43 -26.27
C ASP A 662 8.49 -16.55 -26.12
N THR A 663 8.58 -15.27 -26.49
CA THR A 663 7.46 -14.32 -26.39
C THR A 663 6.49 -14.50 -27.56
N ARG A 664 5.19 -14.53 -27.24
CA ARG A 664 4.10 -14.70 -28.19
C ARG A 664 3.06 -13.61 -28.01
N TYR A 665 2.36 -13.27 -29.08
CA TYR A 665 1.13 -12.50 -29.00
C TYR A 665 -0.07 -13.44 -29.09
N VAL A 666 -1.20 -12.95 -28.61
CA VAL A 666 -2.53 -13.53 -28.77
C VAL A 666 -3.53 -12.42 -29.06
N SER A 667 -4.48 -12.72 -29.92
CA SER A 667 -5.68 -11.91 -30.14
C SER A 667 -6.88 -12.82 -30.00
N CYS A 668 -7.83 -12.46 -29.15
CA CYS A 668 -9.07 -13.19 -28.95
C CYS A 668 -10.26 -12.25 -29.14
N LEU A 669 -11.37 -12.79 -29.65
CA LEU A 669 -12.64 -12.06 -29.67
C LEU A 669 -13.01 -11.62 -28.25
N ASN A 670 -13.44 -10.36 -28.08
CA ASN A 670 -13.70 -9.71 -26.79
C ASN A 670 -12.49 -9.56 -25.86
N GLY A 671 -11.29 -9.88 -26.34
CA GLY A 671 -10.05 -9.67 -25.61
C GLY A 671 -9.58 -8.23 -25.66
N GLN A 672 -9.19 -7.69 -24.52
CA GLN A 672 -8.58 -6.37 -24.41
C GLN A 672 -7.09 -6.49 -24.12
N ALA A 673 -6.26 -5.88 -24.95
CA ALA A 673 -4.83 -5.87 -24.75
C ALA A 673 -4.43 -4.95 -23.60
N ILE A 674 -3.56 -5.45 -22.72
CA ILE A 674 -2.94 -4.71 -21.62
C ILE A 674 -1.51 -4.35 -22.00
N PHE A 675 -0.79 -5.31 -22.57
CA PHE A 675 0.52 -5.14 -23.17
C PHE A 675 0.47 -5.64 -24.60
N ALA A 676 0.95 -4.83 -25.54
CA ALA A 676 0.95 -5.17 -26.96
C ALA A 676 2.29 -4.89 -27.62
N VAL A 677 2.50 -5.51 -28.77
CA VAL A 677 3.67 -5.29 -29.60
C VAL A 677 3.73 -3.82 -30.06
N ASN A 678 4.89 -3.18 -29.91
CA ASN A 678 5.08 -1.78 -30.28
C ASN A 678 4.72 -1.58 -31.78
N LYS A 679 3.80 -0.65 -32.03
CA LYS A 679 3.19 -0.27 -33.33
C LYS A 679 2.02 -1.12 -33.82
N ASP A 680 1.64 -2.20 -33.13
CA ASP A 680 0.45 -2.97 -33.46
C ASP A 680 -0.30 -3.40 -32.19
N TRP A 681 -1.28 -2.59 -31.80
CA TRP A 681 -2.03 -2.79 -30.55
C TRP A 681 -2.99 -3.99 -30.61
N ASN A 682 -3.21 -4.55 -31.80
CA ASN A 682 -4.02 -5.75 -31.98
C ASN A 682 -3.25 -7.04 -31.62
N LEU A 683 -1.93 -6.95 -31.49
CA LEU A 683 -1.07 -8.07 -31.12
C LEU A 683 -0.74 -8.00 -29.62
N GLY A 684 -1.70 -8.41 -28.80
CA GLY A 684 -1.58 -8.40 -27.34
C GLY A 684 -0.65 -9.50 -26.85
N VAL A 685 0.38 -9.16 -26.07
CA VAL A 685 1.21 -10.13 -25.34
C VAL A 685 0.58 -10.47 -23.99
N VAL A 686 -0.16 -9.53 -23.40
CA VAL A 686 -1.03 -9.79 -22.26
C VAL A 686 -2.40 -9.25 -22.60
N ILE A 687 -3.41 -10.11 -22.59
CA ILE A 687 -4.81 -9.72 -22.83
C ILE A 687 -5.71 -10.23 -21.72
N GLU A 688 -6.78 -9.50 -21.44
CA GLU A 688 -7.86 -9.95 -20.58
C GLU A 688 -9.13 -10.17 -21.39
N VAL A 689 -9.79 -11.29 -21.13
CA VAL A 689 -11.04 -11.69 -21.77
C VAL A 689 -12.10 -11.86 -20.67
N PRO A 690 -13.19 -11.09 -20.70
CA PRO A 690 -14.27 -11.26 -19.75
C PRO A 690 -15.02 -12.58 -20.02
N THR A 691 -15.60 -13.16 -18.98
CA THR A 691 -16.52 -14.31 -19.10
C THR A 691 -17.97 -13.83 -19.08
N MET A 692 -18.90 -14.66 -19.56
CA MET A 692 -20.35 -14.41 -19.47
C MET A 692 -20.84 -14.22 -18.02
N GLY A 693 -20.12 -14.76 -17.03
CA GLY A 693 -20.43 -14.58 -15.60
C GLY A 693 -19.82 -13.32 -14.98
N GLY A 694 -19.15 -12.47 -15.76
CA GLY A 694 -18.44 -11.27 -15.28
C GLY A 694 -17.06 -11.53 -14.69
N GLY A 695 -16.64 -12.80 -14.56
CA GLY A 695 -15.26 -13.18 -14.24
C GLY A 695 -14.28 -12.82 -15.34
N VAL A 696 -12.98 -12.93 -15.07
CA VAL A 696 -11.92 -12.53 -16.01
C VAL A 696 -10.90 -13.66 -16.22
N VAL A 697 -10.51 -13.86 -17.47
CA VAL A 697 -9.40 -14.72 -17.88
C VAL A 697 -8.28 -13.85 -18.44
N ARG A 698 -7.07 -14.01 -17.92
CA ARG A 698 -5.88 -13.29 -18.37
C ARG A 698 -4.98 -14.22 -19.16
N LEU A 699 -4.67 -13.87 -20.40
CA LEU A 699 -3.76 -14.63 -21.26
C LEU A 699 -2.40 -13.95 -21.28
N ILE A 700 -1.32 -14.69 -21.02
CA ILE A 700 0.06 -14.17 -20.97
C ILE A 700 0.95 -14.94 -21.94
N GLY A 701 1.51 -14.22 -22.92
CA GLY A 701 2.32 -14.73 -24.01
C GLY A 701 3.80 -14.79 -23.68
N TYR A 702 4.13 -15.26 -22.48
CA TYR A 702 5.50 -15.45 -22.04
C TYR A 702 5.57 -16.75 -21.24
N ASN A 703 6.21 -17.78 -21.81
CA ASN A 703 6.23 -19.11 -21.20
C ASN A 703 7.26 -19.26 -20.06
N PHE A 704 7.95 -18.19 -19.65
CA PHE A 704 8.97 -18.20 -18.60
C PHE A 704 10.18 -19.13 -18.86
N ALA A 705 10.44 -19.54 -20.10
CA ALA A 705 11.58 -20.41 -20.43
C ALA A 705 12.92 -19.76 -20.08
N SER A 706 12.99 -18.44 -20.21
CA SER A 706 14.16 -17.66 -19.82
C SER A 706 14.16 -17.23 -18.34
N GLY A 707 13.12 -17.58 -17.56
CA GLY A 707 12.98 -17.37 -16.12
C GLY A 707 11.85 -16.41 -15.73
N GLY A 708 11.28 -16.54 -14.53
CA GLY A 708 10.40 -15.52 -13.93
C GLY A 708 11.13 -14.39 -13.22
N ARG A 709 12.46 -14.52 -13.06
CA ARG A 709 13.32 -13.56 -12.35
C ARG A 709 13.96 -12.57 -13.34
N GLY A 710 13.90 -11.28 -13.02
CA GLY A 710 14.52 -10.17 -13.78
C GLY A 710 13.58 -8.99 -13.98
N ASP A 711 14.10 -7.77 -14.17
CA ASP A 711 13.30 -6.53 -14.14
C ASP A 711 12.24 -6.46 -15.26
N ASN A 712 12.55 -7.06 -16.41
CA ASN A 712 11.62 -7.20 -17.52
C ASN A 712 10.60 -8.35 -17.36
N ARG A 713 10.76 -9.20 -16.34
CA ARG A 713 9.99 -10.45 -16.13
C ARG A 713 9.15 -10.42 -14.85
N LYS A 714 9.57 -9.66 -13.85
CA LYS A 714 8.80 -9.39 -12.64
C LYS A 714 7.39 -8.88 -12.97
N PRO A 715 7.18 -7.93 -13.89
CA PRO A 715 5.82 -7.50 -14.24
C PRO A 715 4.96 -8.64 -14.78
N LEU A 716 5.55 -9.55 -15.57
CA LEU A 716 4.85 -10.72 -16.12
C LEU A 716 4.49 -11.73 -15.02
N ALA A 717 5.41 -11.99 -14.09
CA ALA A 717 5.12 -12.83 -12.92
C ALA A 717 4.06 -12.16 -12.02
N THR A 718 4.16 -10.86 -11.74
CA THR A 718 3.14 -10.08 -11.01
C THR A 718 1.77 -10.19 -11.67
N MET A 719 1.69 -9.98 -12.98
CA MET A 719 0.43 -10.14 -13.73
C MET A 719 -0.12 -11.55 -13.67
N ALA A 720 0.73 -12.57 -13.62
CA ALA A 720 0.27 -13.95 -13.56
C ALA A 720 -0.56 -14.22 -12.29
N PHE A 721 -0.21 -13.66 -11.13
CA PHE A 721 -0.96 -13.89 -9.89
C PHE A 721 -1.81 -12.68 -9.43
N PHE A 722 -1.89 -11.59 -10.20
CA PHE A 722 -2.61 -10.38 -9.80
C PHE A 722 -4.12 -10.64 -9.62
N PRO A 723 -4.71 -10.38 -8.43
CA PRO A 723 -6.05 -10.86 -8.05
C PRO A 723 -7.21 -9.95 -8.51
N ARG A 724 -6.95 -8.98 -9.39
CA ARG A 724 -7.97 -8.06 -9.92
C ARG A 724 -7.89 -7.96 -11.43
N ALA A 725 -9.01 -7.65 -12.07
CA ALA A 725 -9.02 -7.30 -13.49
C ALA A 725 -8.16 -6.05 -13.70
N LEU A 726 -7.36 -6.07 -14.76
CA LEU A 726 -6.48 -4.97 -15.16
C LEU A 726 -7.22 -3.99 -16.07
N VAL A 727 -8.28 -4.44 -16.73
CA VAL A 727 -9.17 -3.59 -17.51
C VAL A 727 -10.62 -3.75 -17.04
N THR A 728 -11.39 -2.68 -17.12
CA THR A 728 -12.84 -2.74 -16.87
C THR A 728 -13.47 -3.62 -17.94
N PRO A 729 -14.15 -4.72 -17.58
CA PRO A 729 -14.87 -5.55 -18.54
C PRO A 729 -15.88 -4.71 -19.30
N VAL A 730 -15.69 -4.57 -20.62
CA VAL A 730 -16.76 -4.05 -21.48
C VAL A 730 -17.62 -5.26 -21.81
N MET A 731 -18.72 -5.42 -21.07
CA MET A 731 -19.74 -6.40 -21.42
C MET A 731 -20.36 -5.94 -22.75
N PRO A 732 -20.37 -6.76 -23.81
CA PRO A 732 -21.10 -6.41 -25.02
C PRO A 732 -22.56 -6.17 -24.62
N THR A 733 -23.08 -5.00 -24.97
CA THR A 733 -24.50 -4.71 -24.85
C THR A 733 -25.24 -5.69 -25.76
N ASP A 734 -26.15 -6.49 -25.20
CA ASP A 734 -26.93 -7.51 -25.92
C ASP A 734 -27.36 -6.98 -27.30
N SER A 735 -26.82 -7.60 -28.35
CA SER A 735 -27.15 -7.34 -29.76
C SER A 735 -28.17 -8.34 -30.27
#